data_AF-A0A8M3AZ33-F1
#
_entry.id   AF-A0A8M3AZ33-F1
#
_cell.length_a   1.000
_cell.length_b   1.000
_cell.length_c   1.000
_cell.angle_alpha   90.00
_cell.angle_beta   90.00
_cell.angle_gamma   90.00
#
_symmetry.space_group_name_H-M   'P 1'
#
loop_
_entity.id
_entity.type
_entity.pdbx_description
1 polymer ?
#
loop_
_entity_poly.entity_id
_entity_poly.type
_entity_poly.pdbx_seq_one_letter_code
_entity_poly.pdbx_strand_id
1 'polypeptide(L)'
;MAHSTHRPDIFRWKTTKTKTSGNNKVQLDDNDIKQWVKRVERASEFAVSEVFSLKKPHNGKKIMPLQSVEQLQDHDDAYSEAQSILSEWMNQKLRLELEMDDDDEEEEEISSSTMEDSESKQLIKNTESSYNNFDDLYFQLEQEEENSVVHHFLQDLMETEVLDFGMVENLKEDSDQSKKRWRDPSLTMEVRHKQVKENRMRRDAEHEKLRKEKEVLKEARQEVRQMEQEKQRKKRQEAQRQEELIQQEMIRLRREMEKKRNVEQLARNMERERLQQQKATKSSVIPKHHNPTQNKELQLKLKNLEAKIHLLNLQRMQKHFSAWYSMILERRVRMGKAAALCDWRRQLRAWRAWRALVWARREKKEAEKTEEELRHEHRRCQQALESDRRRLLRRCFSDWRVWCQVECHRKELLQQQEETRCKMAALINSAASGKLRAVKSPSSTNHPETPCPTENISLQEGPATPDSGSSTAQVTNSSGRSEAQLTQAWQVTRRHAALSMAELRRARQTQQSSRSRGAELSGGQFKHRHAALQQTVAEQRRLLKEQQEQILLLQERQNILELRRAEEKMALIATGSPEVVSTCCQSKINKETTTGCAEKPRTKRDSRESADQKSSVHRAPLPHPTVQAMEERARLRAERRKEMEELRRHKQEEKLAQMKAAEEERLRAEEEEKQREVERKKEEKRQQKKRELEKQKRVEHEQEQSKRATQHYLTTLLLHRGLTPWRRLLEQSHANTQRAEDHYTHTLQRRCLCVWRRCVFEVQAEREASACLMYQRILLQRTLKSWRRESCQEVFLWLDASSCGAARGERARGAQRAAQTESSRDSARLPLFPYGLPVALK
;
A
#
# COMPACT_ATOMS: atom_id res chain seq x y z
N MET A 1 11.38 41.94 -42.18
CA MET A 1 12.47 41.27 -41.45
C MET A 1 12.31 41.56 -39.97
N ALA A 2 12.42 40.56 -39.10
CA ALA A 2 12.66 40.71 -37.65
C ALA A 2 13.09 39.33 -37.12
N HIS A 3 14.08 39.28 -36.22
CA HIS A 3 14.58 38.01 -35.66
C HIS A 3 14.13 37.84 -34.20
N SER A 4 13.53 36.70 -33.86
CA SER A 4 13.26 36.33 -32.47
C SER A 4 14.54 35.76 -31.84
N THR A 5 15.05 36.42 -30.79
CA THR A 5 16.34 36.10 -30.17
C THR A 5 16.22 35.05 -29.07
N HIS A 6 16.16 33.77 -29.45
CA HIS A 6 16.17 32.67 -28.49
C HIS A 6 17.53 32.56 -27.78
N ARG A 7 17.63 32.97 -26.51
CA ARG A 7 18.85 32.77 -25.69
C ARG A 7 19.05 31.27 -25.38
N PRO A 8 20.21 30.65 -25.70
CA PRO A 8 20.41 29.21 -25.51
C PRO A 8 21.33 28.83 -24.32
N ASP A 9 21.79 29.81 -23.53
CA ASP A 9 23.02 29.67 -22.72
C ASP A 9 22.81 29.50 -21.19
N ILE A 10 21.56 29.34 -20.73
CA ILE A 10 21.22 29.32 -19.28
C ILE A 10 21.76 28.08 -18.54
N PHE A 11 21.97 26.95 -19.23
CA PHE A 11 22.39 25.67 -18.60
C PHE A 11 23.81 25.20 -18.96
N ARG A 12 24.73 26.11 -19.29
CA ARG A 12 26.16 25.76 -19.44
C ARG A 12 26.89 25.79 -18.10
N TRP A 13 27.05 24.62 -17.49
CA TRP A 13 27.96 24.39 -16.37
C TRP A 13 29.40 24.77 -16.77
N LYS A 14 29.90 25.89 -16.23
CA LYS A 14 31.26 26.38 -16.51
C LYS A 14 32.30 25.60 -15.71
N THR A 15 32.70 24.44 -16.21
CA THR A 15 33.90 23.74 -15.70
C THR A 15 35.13 24.66 -15.85
N THR A 16 35.65 25.15 -14.74
CA THR A 16 36.84 26.01 -14.69
C THR A 16 38.08 25.23 -15.13
N LYS A 17 38.55 25.48 -16.36
CA LYS A 17 39.78 24.88 -16.88
C LYS A 17 41.02 25.53 -16.25
N THR A 18 41.40 25.07 -15.06
CA THR A 18 42.76 25.31 -14.55
C THR A 18 43.78 24.64 -15.48
N LYS A 19 44.69 25.44 -16.05
CA LYS A 19 45.86 24.92 -16.77
C LYS A 19 46.88 24.41 -15.75
N THR A 20 46.87 23.12 -15.45
CA THR A 20 48.00 22.49 -14.76
C THR A 20 49.00 22.00 -15.80
N SER A 21 50.19 22.60 -15.82
CA SER A 21 51.30 22.20 -16.70
C SER A 21 52.24 21.23 -15.97
N GLY A 22 52.82 20.29 -16.72
CA GLY A 22 54.01 19.55 -16.31
C GLY A 22 53.76 18.36 -15.36
N ASN A 23 54.65 17.37 -15.49
CA ASN A 23 54.69 16.22 -14.58
C ASN A 23 55.10 16.66 -13.17
N ASN A 24 54.25 16.38 -12.18
CA ASN A 24 54.72 15.89 -10.88
C ASN A 24 53.58 15.18 -10.13
N LYS A 25 53.93 14.13 -9.38
CA LYS A 25 52.98 13.31 -8.62
C LYS A 25 52.66 14.00 -7.30
N VAL A 26 51.76 14.98 -7.34
CA VAL A 26 51.27 15.67 -6.13
C VAL A 26 50.67 14.64 -5.18
N GLN A 27 51.30 14.48 -4.01
CA GLN A 27 50.66 13.87 -2.86
C GLN A 27 49.64 14.88 -2.34
N LEU A 28 48.35 14.53 -2.34
CA LEU A 28 47.33 15.27 -1.61
C LEU A 28 47.60 15.06 -0.13
N ASP A 29 48.03 16.12 0.56
CA ASP A 29 48.22 16.09 2.00
C ASP A 29 46.85 16.11 2.72
N ASP A 30 46.78 15.50 3.89
CA ASP A 30 45.55 15.41 4.68
C ASP A 30 45.08 16.80 5.15
N ASN A 31 45.99 17.78 5.22
CA ASN A 31 45.66 19.19 5.42
C ASN A 31 44.89 19.83 4.24
N ASP A 32 45.13 19.43 2.98
CA ASP A 32 44.37 19.98 1.85
C ASP A 32 42.91 19.52 1.88
N ILE A 33 42.68 18.27 2.29
CA ILE A 33 41.33 17.72 2.49
C ILE A 33 40.64 18.48 3.64
N LYS A 34 41.32 18.67 4.78
CA LYS A 34 40.79 19.44 5.91
C LYS A 34 40.54 20.92 5.55
N GLN A 35 41.40 21.54 4.74
CA GLN A 35 41.16 22.89 4.23
C GLN A 35 39.97 22.94 3.27
N TRP A 36 39.76 21.93 2.42
CA TRP A 36 38.60 21.86 1.53
C TRP A 36 37.30 21.72 2.33
N VAL A 37 37.26 20.79 3.30
CA VAL A 37 36.13 20.65 4.23
C VAL A 37 35.86 22.00 4.93
N LYS A 38 36.89 22.66 5.50
CA LYS A 38 36.76 23.95 6.18
C LYS A 38 36.52 25.18 5.27
N ARG A 39 36.42 24.96 3.96
CA ARG A 39 35.87 25.93 2.98
C ARG A 39 34.42 25.59 2.62
N VAL A 40 34.07 24.31 2.53
CA VAL A 40 32.68 23.83 2.34
C VAL A 40 31.82 24.16 3.57
N GLU A 41 32.33 23.90 4.78
CA GLU A 41 31.69 24.29 6.05
C GLU A 41 31.38 25.79 6.05
N ARG A 42 32.38 26.66 5.86
CA ARG A 42 32.18 28.11 5.77
C ARG A 42 31.25 28.56 4.65
N ALA A 43 31.25 27.88 3.51
CA ALA A 43 30.30 28.17 2.43
C ALA A 43 28.86 27.77 2.82
N SER A 44 28.68 26.70 3.60
CA SER A 44 27.39 26.30 4.15
C SER A 44 26.94 27.24 5.28
N GLU A 45 27.85 27.65 6.18
CA GLU A 45 27.59 28.67 7.22
C GLU A 45 27.20 30.01 6.59
N PHE A 46 27.86 30.40 5.49
CA PHE A 46 27.53 31.61 4.73
C PHE A 46 26.17 31.48 4.03
N ALA A 47 25.86 30.33 3.41
CA ALA A 47 24.55 30.10 2.79
C ALA A 47 23.41 30.08 3.82
N VAL A 48 23.61 29.43 4.97
CA VAL A 48 22.67 29.42 6.09
C VAL A 48 22.48 30.84 6.63
N SER A 49 23.56 31.59 6.87
CA SER A 49 23.44 32.97 7.36
C SER A 49 22.89 33.96 6.32
N GLU A 50 23.04 33.74 5.01
CA GLU A 50 22.33 34.55 4.00
C GLU A 50 20.84 34.15 3.84
N VAL A 51 20.47 32.90 4.11
CA VAL A 51 19.06 32.44 4.14
C VAL A 51 18.33 32.93 5.39
N PHE A 52 18.99 32.97 6.55
CA PHE A 52 18.36 33.35 7.84
C PHE A 52 18.68 34.76 8.32
N SER A 53 19.51 35.56 7.62
CA SER A 53 19.68 36.98 7.97
C SER A 53 18.48 37.81 7.52
N LEU A 54 17.95 38.62 8.44
CA LEU A 54 16.75 39.43 8.22
C LEU A 54 17.02 40.57 7.22
N LYS A 55 16.88 40.29 5.93
CA LYS A 55 16.71 41.33 4.89
C LYS A 55 15.43 42.12 5.23
N LYS A 56 15.58 43.43 5.48
CA LYS A 56 14.50 44.32 5.95
C LYS A 56 13.25 44.17 5.05
N PRO A 57 12.04 43.98 5.63
CA PRO A 57 10.83 43.83 4.83
C PRO A 57 10.45 45.18 4.20
N HIS A 58 10.37 45.23 2.86
CA HIS A 58 9.69 46.31 2.17
C HIS A 58 8.29 45.84 1.78
N ASN A 59 7.32 46.26 2.60
CA ASN A 59 5.86 46.07 2.47
C ASN A 59 5.32 44.62 2.56
N GLY A 60 4.18 44.45 3.26
CA GLY A 60 3.18 43.47 2.82
C GLY A 60 2.60 42.47 3.82
N LYS A 61 3.30 42.10 4.92
CA LYS A 61 2.73 41.24 5.99
C LYS A 61 3.56 41.31 7.28
N LYS A 62 2.89 41.36 8.44
CA LYS A 62 3.54 41.19 9.76
C LYS A 62 3.72 39.70 10.05
N ILE A 63 4.95 39.21 9.96
CA ILE A 63 5.36 38.03 10.73
C ILE A 63 5.79 38.55 12.09
N MET A 64 5.15 38.11 13.18
CA MET A 64 5.67 38.40 14.53
C MET A 64 6.90 37.52 14.77
N PRO A 65 8.05 38.08 15.17
CA PRO A 65 9.14 37.28 15.72
C PRO A 65 8.70 36.74 17.09
N LEU A 66 8.75 35.42 17.27
CA LEU A 66 8.58 34.80 18.58
C LEU A 66 9.75 35.23 19.47
N GLN A 67 9.47 35.72 20.68
CA GLN A 67 10.46 36.43 21.52
C GLN A 67 10.87 35.68 22.80
N SER A 68 10.27 34.53 23.10
CA SER A 68 10.72 33.64 24.18
C SER A 68 11.14 32.27 23.64
N VAL A 69 12.08 31.62 24.35
CA VAL A 69 12.47 30.23 24.10
C VAL A 69 11.28 29.28 24.28
N GLU A 70 10.39 29.59 25.22
CA GLU A 70 9.14 28.88 25.48
C GLU A 70 8.19 28.91 24.27
N GLN A 71 8.03 30.07 23.61
CA GLN A 71 7.26 30.15 22.35
C GLN A 71 7.92 29.41 21.19
N LEU A 72 9.24 29.26 21.19
CA LEU A 72 9.96 28.47 20.18
C LEU A 72 9.78 26.97 20.44
N GLN A 73 9.84 26.55 21.71
CA GLN A 73 9.54 25.18 22.12
C GLN A 73 8.08 24.82 21.82
N ASP A 74 7.10 25.67 22.18
CA ASP A 74 5.68 25.49 21.83
C ASP A 74 5.48 25.33 20.31
N HIS A 75 6.24 26.08 19.50
CA HIS A 75 6.18 25.99 18.04
C HIS A 75 6.81 24.70 17.51
N ASP A 76 7.97 24.28 18.01
CA ASP A 76 8.66 23.07 17.55
C ASP A 76 7.99 21.79 18.10
N ASP A 77 7.37 21.86 19.27
CA ASP A 77 6.48 20.83 19.83
C ASP A 77 5.18 20.75 19.01
N ALA A 78 4.53 21.87 18.70
CA ALA A 78 3.36 21.87 17.79
C ALA A 78 3.70 21.42 16.36
N TYR A 79 4.91 21.73 15.87
CA TYR A 79 5.37 21.29 14.55
C TYR A 79 5.74 19.80 14.55
N SER A 80 6.31 19.27 15.64
CA SER A 80 6.57 17.84 15.79
C SER A 80 5.31 17.03 16.10
N GLU A 81 4.31 17.57 16.81
CA GLU A 81 2.95 17.02 16.86
C GLU A 81 2.31 17.04 15.46
N ALA A 82 2.38 18.14 14.71
CA ALA A 82 1.83 18.21 13.36
C ALA A 82 2.51 17.22 12.40
N GLN A 83 3.84 17.04 12.49
CA GLN A 83 4.56 16.00 11.76
C GLN A 83 4.20 14.59 12.26
N SER A 84 4.02 14.39 13.56
CA SER A 84 3.59 13.12 14.14
C SER A 84 2.20 12.73 13.63
N ILE A 85 1.22 13.64 13.72
CA ILE A 85 -0.15 13.50 13.22
C ILE A 85 -0.15 13.27 11.70
N LEU A 86 0.63 14.03 10.92
CA LEU A 86 0.79 13.76 9.49
C LEU A 86 1.40 12.39 9.22
N SER A 87 2.36 11.95 10.03
CA SER A 87 2.96 10.62 9.91
C SER A 87 2.00 9.51 10.34
N GLU A 88 1.18 9.71 11.37
CA GLU A 88 0.18 8.76 11.85
C GLU A 88 -0.96 8.66 10.84
N TRP A 89 -1.45 9.79 10.32
CA TRP A 89 -2.40 9.85 9.21
C TRP A 89 -1.85 9.19 7.94
N MET A 90 -0.59 9.44 7.54
CA MET A 90 0.03 8.70 6.43
C MET A 90 0.18 7.20 6.74
N ASN A 91 0.45 6.83 7.99
CA ASN A 91 0.52 5.43 8.42
C ASN A 91 -0.86 4.75 8.59
N GLN A 92 -1.95 5.52 8.65
CA GLN A 92 -3.32 5.05 8.88
C GLN A 92 -4.22 5.19 7.64
N LYS A 93 -3.83 6.02 6.67
CA LYS A 93 -4.40 6.07 5.31
C LYS A 93 -3.50 5.33 4.33
N LEU A 94 -2.39 5.94 3.89
CA LEU A 94 -1.53 5.38 2.84
C LEU A 94 -1.02 3.97 3.15
N ARG A 95 -0.84 3.61 4.43
CA ARG A 95 -0.40 2.26 4.81
C ARG A 95 -1.53 1.25 4.89
N LEU A 96 -2.76 1.62 5.26
CA LEU A 96 -3.91 0.70 5.15
C LEU A 96 -4.35 0.56 3.69
N GLU A 97 -4.19 1.59 2.87
CA GLU A 97 -4.44 1.57 1.42
C GLU A 97 -3.32 0.85 0.62
N LEU A 98 -2.21 0.44 1.26
CA LEU A 98 -1.13 -0.37 0.65
C LEU A 98 -1.01 -1.77 1.28
N GLU A 99 -1.27 -1.91 2.58
CA GLU A 99 -1.22 -3.20 3.32
C GLU A 99 -2.57 -3.97 3.20
N MET A 100 -3.46 -3.53 2.30
CA MET A 100 -4.66 -4.24 1.78
C MET A 100 -4.61 -4.48 0.25
N ASP A 101 -3.52 -4.13 -0.43
CA ASP A 101 -3.36 -4.22 -1.90
C ASP A 101 -2.27 -5.25 -2.30
N ASP A 102 -1.55 -5.81 -1.30
CA ASP A 102 -0.47 -6.80 -1.43
C ASP A 102 -0.81 -8.18 -0.79
N ASP A 103 -1.89 -8.28 0.01
CA ASP A 103 -2.46 -9.51 0.59
C ASP A 103 -4.00 -9.45 0.44
N ASP A 104 -4.67 -10.58 0.16
CA ASP A 104 -6.12 -10.78 -0.08
C ASP A 104 -6.70 -10.35 -1.47
N GLU A 105 -6.14 -10.87 -2.57
CA GLU A 105 -7.01 -11.30 -3.69
C GLU A 105 -7.80 -12.56 -3.23
N GLU A 106 -9.13 -12.58 -3.43
CA GLU A 106 -10.10 -13.67 -3.10
C GLU A 106 -10.65 -13.80 -1.64
N GLU A 107 -11.54 -12.88 -1.22
CA GLU A 107 -12.94 -13.21 -0.85
C GLU A 107 -13.84 -11.93 -0.80
N GLU A 108 -15.14 -12.09 -0.59
CA GLU A 108 -16.20 -11.22 -1.17
C GLU A 108 -16.52 -9.85 -0.51
N GLU A 109 -16.82 -8.89 -1.39
CA GLU A 109 -17.90 -7.87 -1.33
C GLU A 109 -18.79 -7.80 -0.05
N ILE A 110 -18.76 -6.64 0.65
CA ILE A 110 -19.95 -6.01 1.29
C ILE A 110 -19.66 -4.54 1.67
N SER A 111 -20.71 -3.70 1.70
CA SER A 111 -20.61 -2.23 1.86
C SER A 111 -20.49 -1.73 3.31
N SER A 112 -19.78 -0.61 3.52
CA SER A 112 -20.07 0.36 4.60
C SER A 112 -19.54 1.76 4.27
N SER A 113 -20.21 2.83 4.73
CA SER A 113 -19.91 4.22 4.35
C SER A 113 -19.53 5.13 5.51
N THR A 114 -18.51 5.97 5.29
CA THR A 114 -18.23 7.25 5.98
C THR A 114 -17.26 8.04 5.08
N MET A 115 -17.47 9.29 4.65
CA MET A 115 -17.71 10.55 5.39
C MET A 115 -16.66 10.71 6.51
N GLU A 116 -15.82 11.76 6.57
CA GLU A 116 -16.03 13.17 6.21
C GLU A 116 -14.90 13.74 5.29
N ASP A 117 -14.39 14.96 5.52
CA ASP A 117 -13.29 15.69 4.81
C ASP A 117 -13.55 16.37 3.43
N SER A 118 -14.77 16.37 2.88
CA SER A 118 -15.02 16.97 1.55
C SER A 118 -15.30 18.48 1.52
N GLU A 119 -15.83 19.06 2.61
CA GLU A 119 -16.38 20.42 2.60
C GLU A 119 -15.29 21.51 2.49
N SER A 120 -14.17 21.33 3.18
CA SER A 120 -13.08 22.32 3.26
C SER A 120 -12.39 22.61 1.92
N LYS A 121 -12.61 21.79 0.89
CA LYS A 121 -11.97 21.89 -0.44
C LYS A 121 -12.88 22.48 -1.52
N GLN A 122 -14.19 22.62 -1.28
CA GLN A 122 -15.10 23.23 -2.27
C GLN A 122 -15.05 24.75 -2.24
N LEU A 123 -14.97 25.38 -1.06
CA LEU A 123 -15.08 26.84 -0.93
C LEU A 123 -14.00 27.61 -1.72
N ILE A 124 -12.76 27.12 -1.73
CA ILE A 124 -11.63 27.76 -2.42
C ILE A 124 -11.75 27.66 -3.96
N LYS A 125 -12.38 26.61 -4.48
CA LYS A 125 -12.54 26.40 -5.93
C LYS A 125 -13.63 27.25 -6.56
N ASN A 126 -14.67 27.63 -5.80
CA ASN A 126 -15.80 28.37 -6.35
C ASN A 126 -15.47 29.87 -6.57
N THR A 127 -14.49 30.42 -5.86
CA THR A 127 -14.11 31.84 -5.97
C THR A 127 -13.23 32.17 -7.17
N GLU A 128 -12.55 31.19 -7.80
CA GLU A 128 -11.55 31.44 -8.86
C GLU A 128 -12.12 31.36 -10.29
N SER A 129 -13.41 31.02 -10.48
CA SER A 129 -13.92 30.53 -11.78
C SER A 129 -14.98 31.40 -12.48
N SER A 130 -15.35 32.59 -11.98
CA SER A 130 -16.57 33.29 -12.44
C SER A 130 -16.48 34.81 -12.67
N TYR A 131 -15.30 35.41 -12.76
CA TYR A 131 -15.14 36.85 -13.06
C TYR A 131 -14.03 37.08 -14.10
N ASN A 132 -14.39 37.66 -15.25
CA ASN A 132 -13.44 37.90 -16.37
C ASN A 132 -13.07 39.38 -16.55
N ASN A 133 -13.79 40.30 -15.91
CA ASN A 133 -13.46 41.73 -15.87
C ASN A 133 -13.78 42.33 -14.49
N PHE A 134 -13.19 43.47 -14.17
CA PHE A 134 -13.41 44.20 -12.91
C PHE A 134 -14.82 44.83 -12.85
N ASP A 135 -15.39 45.20 -13.99
CA ASP A 135 -16.73 45.79 -14.08
C ASP A 135 -17.84 44.77 -13.77
N ASP A 136 -17.66 43.48 -14.12
CA ASP A 136 -18.61 42.39 -13.78
C ASP A 136 -18.78 42.25 -12.26
N LEU A 137 -17.70 42.49 -11.49
CA LEU A 137 -17.71 42.38 -10.04
C LEU A 137 -18.57 43.47 -9.41
N TYR A 138 -18.51 44.70 -9.92
CA TYR A 138 -19.33 45.80 -9.42
C TYR A 138 -20.81 45.59 -9.76
N PHE A 139 -21.11 45.10 -10.97
CA PHE A 139 -22.47 44.85 -11.43
C PHE A 139 -23.19 43.71 -10.67
N GLN A 140 -22.44 42.76 -10.09
CA GLN A 140 -22.99 41.71 -9.22
C GLN A 140 -23.12 42.16 -7.77
N LEU A 141 -22.14 42.91 -7.22
CA LEU A 141 -22.24 43.49 -5.87
C LEU A 141 -23.36 44.53 -5.74
N GLU A 142 -23.74 45.21 -6.82
CA GLU A 142 -24.91 46.11 -6.86
C GLU A 142 -26.26 45.34 -7.03
N GLN A 143 -26.22 44.01 -7.19
CA GLN A 143 -27.38 43.16 -7.50
C GLN A 143 -27.67 42.08 -6.44
N GLU A 144 -26.73 41.74 -5.56
CA GLU A 144 -26.96 40.84 -4.43
C GLU A 144 -27.69 41.55 -3.27
N GLU A 145 -29.02 41.45 -3.22
CA GLU A 145 -29.81 41.91 -2.07
C GLU A 145 -29.54 41.03 -0.82
N GLU A 146 -28.54 41.42 -0.01
CA GLU A 146 -28.11 40.76 1.25
C GLU A 146 -29.28 40.38 2.17
N ASN A 147 -30.36 41.17 2.14
CA ASN A 147 -31.60 40.97 2.89
C ASN A 147 -32.19 39.54 2.72
N SER A 148 -32.07 38.96 1.53
CA SER A 148 -32.64 37.65 1.19
C SER A 148 -31.89 36.49 1.87
N VAL A 149 -30.56 36.50 1.80
CA VAL A 149 -29.67 35.50 2.42
C VAL A 149 -29.80 35.55 3.93
N VAL A 150 -29.84 36.74 4.51
CA VAL A 150 -30.05 36.94 5.96
C VAL A 150 -31.42 36.42 6.41
N HIS A 151 -32.47 36.56 5.59
CA HIS A 151 -33.80 36.03 5.91
C HIS A 151 -33.85 34.49 5.82
N HIS A 152 -33.21 33.88 4.82
CA HIS A 152 -33.13 32.41 4.69
C HIS A 152 -32.39 31.79 5.88
N PHE A 153 -31.25 32.38 6.28
CA PHE A 153 -30.46 31.89 7.41
C PHE A 153 -31.19 32.03 8.76
N LEU A 154 -32.08 33.03 8.89
CA LEU A 154 -32.94 33.17 10.07
C LEU A 154 -34.09 32.15 10.09
N GLN A 155 -34.51 31.68 8.91
CA GLN A 155 -35.61 30.73 8.73
C GLN A 155 -35.14 29.28 8.92
N ASP A 156 -33.99 28.87 8.36
CA ASP A 156 -33.38 27.56 8.63
C ASP A 156 -33.18 27.35 10.15
N LEU A 157 -32.73 28.39 10.86
CA LEU A 157 -32.51 28.35 12.31
C LEU A 157 -33.81 28.30 13.14
N MET A 158 -34.97 28.50 12.52
CA MET A 158 -36.29 28.33 13.12
C MET A 158 -36.98 27.02 12.72
N GLU A 159 -36.61 26.41 11.60
CA GLU A 159 -37.20 25.18 11.07
C GLU A 159 -36.47 23.90 11.54
N THR A 160 -35.31 24.02 12.21
CA THR A 160 -34.59 22.90 12.83
C THR A 160 -35.26 22.35 14.11
N GLU A 161 -36.38 21.62 13.96
CA GLU A 161 -36.97 20.83 15.05
C GLU A 161 -36.13 19.57 15.37
N VAL A 162 -35.72 19.41 16.64
CA VAL A 162 -34.71 18.43 17.08
C VAL A 162 -35.33 17.06 17.41
N LEU A 163 -36.23 16.55 16.57
CA LEU A 163 -36.88 15.24 16.74
C LEU A 163 -36.95 14.48 15.42
N ASP A 164 -36.18 13.39 15.33
CA ASP A 164 -36.12 12.52 14.16
C ASP A 164 -37.35 11.61 14.06
N PHE A 165 -38.01 11.59 12.90
CA PHE A 165 -39.36 11.06 12.73
C PHE A 165 -39.47 9.53 12.94
N GLY A 166 -38.35 8.80 12.86
CA GLY A 166 -38.30 7.34 13.04
C GLY A 166 -38.75 6.81 14.41
N MET A 167 -38.90 7.68 15.44
CA MET A 167 -39.49 7.27 16.73
C MET A 167 -41.03 7.30 16.77
N VAL A 168 -41.71 7.91 15.80
CA VAL A 168 -43.18 8.06 15.84
C VAL A 168 -43.90 6.81 15.31
N GLU A 169 -43.34 6.12 14.32
CA GLU A 169 -43.99 4.95 13.69
C GLU A 169 -43.88 3.68 14.57
N ASN A 170 -42.79 3.54 15.33
CA ASN A 170 -42.59 2.48 16.32
C ASN A 170 -43.56 2.53 17.54
N LEU A 171 -44.51 3.48 17.55
CA LEU A 171 -45.54 3.62 18.59
C LEU A 171 -46.97 3.29 18.11
N LYS A 172 -47.14 2.81 16.86
CA LYS A 172 -48.48 2.52 16.29
C LYS A 172 -48.85 1.05 16.11
N GLU A 173 -47.90 0.11 16.17
CA GLU A 173 -48.14 -1.29 15.75
C GLU A 173 -48.13 -2.34 16.89
N ASP A 174 -47.95 -1.96 18.17
CA ASP A 174 -47.79 -2.91 19.30
C ASP A 174 -48.77 -2.64 20.47
N SER A 175 -50.05 -2.33 20.18
CA SER A 175 -51.07 -2.05 21.21
C SER A 175 -51.67 -3.30 21.87
N ASP A 176 -51.90 -4.36 21.09
CA ASP A 176 -52.93 -5.36 21.46
C ASP A 176 -52.39 -6.67 22.07
N GLN A 177 -51.09 -6.97 21.97
CA GLN A 177 -50.53 -8.26 22.44
C GLN A 177 -49.33 -8.14 23.39
N SER A 178 -49.24 -7.10 24.23
CA SER A 178 -48.33 -7.16 25.37
C SER A 178 -48.80 -6.52 26.69
N LYS A 179 -49.49 -7.32 27.53
CA LYS A 179 -49.49 -7.14 28.99
C LYS A 179 -48.13 -7.54 29.62
N LYS A 180 -47.03 -7.06 29.04
CA LYS A 180 -45.69 -7.16 29.62
C LYS A 180 -45.60 -6.14 30.76
N ARG A 181 -45.01 -6.55 31.89
CA ARG A 181 -44.77 -5.64 33.01
C ARG A 181 -43.91 -4.47 32.54
N TRP A 182 -44.27 -3.24 32.94
CA TRP A 182 -43.40 -2.09 32.78
C TRP A 182 -42.03 -2.43 33.36
N ARG A 183 -40.99 -2.34 32.54
CA ARG A 183 -39.61 -2.63 32.93
C ARG A 183 -38.94 -1.29 33.10
N ASP A 184 -38.47 -0.97 34.30
CA ASP A 184 -38.05 0.39 34.66
C ASP A 184 -37.06 0.98 33.65
N PRO A 185 -37.29 2.20 33.12
CA PRO A 185 -36.38 2.85 32.18
C PRO A 185 -34.92 2.90 32.68
N SER A 186 -34.75 3.02 34.00
CA SER A 186 -33.47 2.93 34.71
C SER A 186 -32.71 1.65 34.42
N LEU A 187 -33.36 0.48 34.45
CA LEU A 187 -32.74 -0.82 34.17
C LEU A 187 -32.34 -0.95 32.70
N THR A 188 -33.19 -0.50 31.77
CA THR A 188 -32.83 -0.50 30.34
C THR A 188 -31.69 0.46 30.01
N MET A 189 -31.66 1.63 30.66
CA MET A 189 -30.56 2.59 30.50
C MET A 189 -29.26 2.09 31.13
N GLU A 190 -29.31 1.44 32.29
CA GLU A 190 -28.12 0.87 32.93
C GLU A 190 -27.55 -0.30 32.12
N VAL A 191 -28.40 -1.17 31.57
CA VAL A 191 -27.98 -2.25 30.64
C VAL A 191 -27.33 -1.65 29.39
N ARG A 192 -27.93 -0.63 28.77
CA ARG A 192 -27.32 0.08 27.62
C ARG A 192 -25.98 0.72 27.99
N HIS A 193 -25.85 1.30 29.18
CA HIS A 193 -24.60 1.91 29.64
C HIS A 193 -23.51 0.86 29.91
N LYS A 194 -23.87 -0.28 30.48
CA LYS A 194 -22.98 -1.45 30.67
C LYS A 194 -22.51 -1.99 29.32
N GLN A 195 -23.41 -2.15 28.35
CA GLN A 195 -23.09 -2.63 27.00
C GLN A 195 -22.20 -1.64 26.21
N VAL A 196 -22.44 -0.33 26.33
CA VAL A 196 -21.56 0.70 25.75
C VAL A 196 -20.17 0.67 26.40
N LYS A 197 -20.09 0.48 27.72
CA LYS A 197 -18.81 0.35 28.44
C LYS A 197 -18.06 -0.93 28.04
N GLU A 198 -18.74 -2.06 27.93
CA GLU A 198 -18.15 -3.32 27.45
C GLU A 198 -17.65 -3.18 26.01
N ASN A 199 -18.46 -2.65 25.10
CA ASN A 199 -18.07 -2.41 23.71
C ASN A 199 -16.90 -1.41 23.60
N ARG A 200 -16.73 -0.49 24.56
CA ARG A 200 -15.52 0.35 24.62
C ARG A 200 -14.31 -0.48 25.02
N MET A 201 -14.39 -1.22 26.13
CA MET A 201 -13.32 -2.12 26.59
C MET A 201 -12.90 -3.16 25.54
N ARG A 202 -13.84 -3.68 24.73
CA ARG A 202 -13.54 -4.58 23.60
C ARG A 202 -12.67 -3.89 22.55
N ARG A 203 -13.07 -2.73 22.03
CA ARG A 203 -12.28 -1.96 21.06
C ARG A 203 -10.92 -1.57 21.61
N ASP A 204 -10.86 -1.10 22.86
CA ASP A 204 -9.61 -0.73 23.52
C ASP A 204 -8.64 -1.95 23.60
N ALA A 205 -9.15 -3.14 23.95
CA ALA A 205 -8.38 -4.39 23.98
C ALA A 205 -8.04 -4.96 22.59
N GLU A 206 -8.87 -4.74 21.59
CA GLU A 206 -8.63 -5.09 20.18
C GLU A 206 -7.50 -4.22 19.59
N HIS A 207 -7.52 -2.91 19.87
CA HIS A 207 -6.40 -2.02 19.54
C HIS A 207 -5.11 -2.38 20.29
N GLU A 208 -5.19 -2.81 21.56
CA GLU A 208 -4.02 -3.26 22.32
C GLU A 208 -3.42 -4.56 21.74
N LYS A 209 -4.26 -5.52 21.33
CA LYS A 209 -3.82 -6.73 20.60
C LYS A 209 -3.13 -6.38 19.29
N LEU A 210 -3.74 -5.52 18.46
CA LEU A 210 -3.19 -5.11 17.17
C LEU A 210 -1.85 -4.38 17.32
N ARG A 211 -1.65 -3.60 18.40
CA ARG A 211 -0.35 -3.00 18.72
C ARG A 211 0.72 -4.07 19.01
N LYS A 212 0.42 -5.03 19.90
CA LYS A 212 1.33 -6.13 20.26
C LYS A 212 1.67 -7.03 19.08
N GLU A 213 0.70 -7.31 18.22
CA GLU A 213 0.92 -8.08 16.98
C GLU A 213 1.83 -7.33 16.00
N LYS A 214 1.61 -6.01 15.82
CA LYS A 214 2.50 -5.16 15.02
C LYS A 214 3.88 -4.96 15.67
N GLU A 215 4.04 -5.20 16.97
CA GLU A 215 5.33 -5.23 17.67
C GLU A 215 6.07 -6.55 17.41
N VAL A 216 5.43 -7.70 17.64
CA VAL A 216 5.99 -9.03 17.33
C VAL A 216 6.39 -9.14 15.84
N LEU A 217 5.57 -8.61 14.93
CA LEU A 217 5.90 -8.58 13.49
C LEU A 217 7.11 -7.68 13.19
N LYS A 218 7.32 -6.57 13.92
CA LYS A 218 8.54 -5.74 13.81
C LYS A 218 9.76 -6.46 14.39
N GLU A 219 9.60 -7.21 15.47
CA GLU A 219 10.67 -7.98 16.11
C GLU A 219 11.15 -9.13 15.21
N ALA A 220 10.24 -9.97 14.71
CA ALA A 220 10.58 -11.00 13.72
C ALA A 220 11.24 -10.41 12.46
N ARG A 221 10.73 -9.28 11.95
CA ARG A 221 11.36 -8.53 10.83
C ARG A 221 12.75 -7.97 11.21
N GLN A 222 13.06 -7.74 12.49
CA GLN A 222 14.39 -7.35 12.96
C GLN A 222 15.34 -8.54 13.13
N GLU A 223 14.90 -9.65 13.73
CA GLU A 223 15.69 -10.87 13.89
C GLU A 223 16.17 -11.42 12.54
N VAL A 224 15.29 -11.48 11.53
CA VAL A 224 15.64 -11.88 10.16
C VAL A 224 16.77 -11.02 9.60
N ARG A 225 16.74 -9.70 9.82
CA ARG A 225 17.81 -8.77 9.40
C ARG A 225 19.11 -8.99 10.17
N GLN A 226 19.06 -9.25 11.48
CA GLN A 226 20.24 -9.57 12.28
C GLN A 226 20.89 -10.88 11.80
N MET A 227 20.08 -11.92 11.58
CA MET A 227 20.52 -13.21 11.07
C MET A 227 21.08 -13.15 9.64
N GLU A 228 20.61 -12.24 8.79
CA GLU A 228 21.25 -11.97 7.51
C GLU A 228 22.61 -11.27 7.71
N GLN A 229 22.69 -10.22 8.54
CA GLN A 229 23.95 -9.53 8.82
C GLN A 229 25.02 -10.46 9.41
N GLU A 230 24.63 -11.38 10.30
CA GLU A 230 25.51 -12.46 10.80
C GLU A 230 26.04 -13.34 9.66
N LYS A 231 25.16 -13.83 8.77
CA LYS A 231 25.55 -14.67 7.63
C LYS A 231 26.49 -13.90 6.68
N GLN A 232 26.27 -12.60 6.49
CA GLN A 232 27.18 -11.74 5.72
C GLN A 232 28.53 -11.54 6.43
N ARG A 233 28.57 -11.38 7.76
CA ARG A 233 29.82 -11.31 8.53
C ARG A 233 30.62 -12.62 8.46
N LYS A 234 29.96 -13.76 8.62
CA LYS A 234 30.57 -15.11 8.52
C LYS A 234 31.19 -15.34 7.13
N LYS A 235 30.45 -15.04 6.05
CA LYS A 235 30.96 -15.08 4.66
C LYS A 235 32.17 -14.17 4.42
N ARG A 236 32.19 -12.96 5.02
CA ARG A 236 33.35 -12.05 4.91
C ARG A 236 34.59 -12.62 5.61
N GLN A 237 34.44 -13.22 6.79
CA GLN A 237 35.53 -13.87 7.51
C GLN A 237 36.04 -15.12 6.78
N GLU A 238 35.16 -15.90 6.15
CA GLU A 238 35.53 -17.03 5.29
C GLU A 238 36.32 -16.58 4.06
N ALA A 239 35.89 -15.50 3.39
CA ALA A 239 36.63 -14.92 2.28
C ALA A 239 38.01 -14.38 2.69
N GLN A 240 38.13 -13.74 3.87
CA GLN A 240 39.41 -13.28 4.41
C GLN A 240 40.38 -14.45 4.67
N ARG A 241 39.90 -15.55 5.28
CA ARG A 241 40.72 -16.77 5.48
C ARG A 241 41.16 -17.40 4.16
N GLN A 242 40.30 -17.40 3.14
CA GLN A 242 40.67 -17.88 1.79
C GLN A 242 41.73 -16.98 1.15
N GLU A 243 41.63 -15.66 1.32
CA GLU A 243 42.65 -14.72 0.83
C GLU A 243 43.98 -14.89 1.56
N GLU A 244 43.98 -15.06 2.88
CA GLU A 244 45.19 -15.35 3.68
C GLU A 244 45.90 -16.62 3.21
N LEU A 245 45.16 -17.70 2.92
CA LEU A 245 45.72 -18.94 2.35
C LEU A 245 46.31 -18.71 0.96
N ILE A 246 45.63 -17.96 0.09
CA ILE A 246 46.14 -17.60 -1.25
C ILE A 246 47.40 -16.73 -1.14
N GLN A 247 47.48 -15.81 -0.18
CA GLN A 247 48.68 -15.01 0.09
C GLN A 247 49.84 -15.88 0.59
N GLN A 248 49.60 -16.85 1.48
CA GLN A 248 50.60 -17.82 1.92
C GLN A 248 51.12 -18.69 0.76
N GLU A 249 50.23 -19.21 -0.10
CA GLU A 249 50.61 -19.93 -1.31
C GLU A 249 51.42 -19.04 -2.27
N MET A 250 51.04 -17.77 -2.45
CA MET A 250 51.82 -16.81 -3.25
C MET A 250 53.23 -16.61 -2.69
N ILE A 251 53.40 -16.51 -1.38
CA ILE A 251 54.71 -16.36 -0.72
C ILE A 251 55.54 -17.65 -0.89
N ARG A 252 54.92 -18.83 -0.76
CA ARG A 252 55.55 -20.11 -1.04
C ARG A 252 56.03 -20.21 -2.49
N LEU A 253 55.15 -19.93 -3.45
CA LEU A 253 55.46 -19.97 -4.88
C LEU A 253 56.56 -18.96 -5.26
N ARG A 254 56.57 -17.76 -4.68
CA ARG A 254 57.66 -16.79 -4.85
C ARG A 254 59.00 -17.36 -4.36
N ARG A 255 59.04 -17.94 -3.16
CA ARG A 255 60.24 -18.61 -2.61
C ARG A 255 60.70 -19.80 -3.45
N GLU A 256 59.77 -20.60 -3.99
CA GLU A 256 60.10 -21.72 -4.88
C GLU A 256 60.63 -21.26 -6.25
N MET A 257 60.06 -20.19 -6.81
CA MET A 257 60.56 -19.56 -8.04
C MET A 257 61.93 -18.91 -7.87
N GLU A 258 62.21 -18.32 -6.70
CA GLU A 258 63.52 -17.77 -6.36
C GLU A 258 64.58 -18.86 -6.18
N LYS A 259 64.24 -19.96 -5.48
CA LYS A 259 65.09 -21.16 -5.42
C LYS A 259 65.41 -21.71 -6.82
N LYS A 260 64.40 -21.82 -7.70
CA LYS A 260 64.59 -22.27 -9.09
C LYS A 260 65.53 -21.34 -9.87
N ARG A 261 65.37 -20.02 -9.76
CA ARG A 261 66.29 -19.02 -10.37
C ARG A 261 67.71 -19.14 -9.86
N ASN A 262 67.90 -19.37 -8.56
CA ASN A 262 69.24 -19.50 -7.97
C ASN A 262 69.95 -20.79 -8.46
N VAL A 263 69.22 -21.91 -8.55
CA VAL A 263 69.74 -23.15 -9.15
C VAL A 263 70.07 -22.98 -10.65
N GLU A 264 69.22 -22.27 -11.40
CA GLU A 264 69.45 -21.95 -12.82
C GLU A 264 70.69 -21.05 -13.02
N GLN A 265 70.93 -20.10 -12.12
CA GLN A 265 72.14 -19.25 -12.12
C GLN A 265 73.40 -20.05 -11.77
N LEU A 266 73.34 -20.94 -10.77
CA LEU A 266 74.45 -21.83 -10.42
C LEU A 266 74.80 -22.77 -11.60
N ALA A 267 73.80 -23.38 -12.25
CA ALA A 267 74.01 -24.23 -13.43
C ALA A 267 74.72 -23.47 -14.57
N ARG A 268 74.29 -22.23 -14.87
CA ARG A 268 74.96 -21.36 -15.86
C ARG A 268 76.40 -21.01 -15.49
N ASN A 269 76.72 -20.88 -14.20
CA ASN A 269 78.08 -20.60 -13.76
C ASN A 269 78.99 -21.83 -13.91
N MET A 270 78.52 -23.02 -13.54
CA MET A 270 79.24 -24.29 -13.78
C MET A 270 79.48 -24.55 -15.28
N GLU A 271 78.52 -24.19 -16.14
CA GLU A 271 78.66 -24.28 -17.59
C GLU A 271 79.73 -23.32 -18.13
N ARG A 272 79.74 -22.06 -17.67
CA ARG A 272 80.78 -21.07 -18.00
C ARG A 272 82.17 -21.55 -17.57
N GLU A 273 82.30 -22.12 -16.38
CA GLU A 273 83.57 -22.62 -15.87
C GLU A 273 84.09 -23.78 -16.72
N ARG A 274 83.24 -24.77 -17.04
CA ARG A 274 83.57 -25.86 -17.99
C ARG A 274 84.04 -25.31 -19.35
N LEU A 275 83.39 -24.27 -19.87
CA LEU A 275 83.77 -23.61 -21.12
C LEU A 275 85.10 -22.82 -21.02
N GLN A 276 85.51 -22.39 -19.82
CA GLN A 276 86.83 -21.78 -19.57
C GLN A 276 87.91 -22.84 -19.45
N GLN A 277 87.68 -23.93 -18.69
CA GLN A 277 88.59 -25.08 -18.59
C GLN A 277 88.86 -25.71 -19.96
N GLN A 278 87.84 -25.83 -20.83
CA GLN A 278 87.96 -26.27 -22.22
C GLN A 278 88.67 -25.28 -23.17
N LYS A 279 88.92 -24.03 -22.74
CA LYS A 279 89.73 -23.06 -23.50
C LYS A 279 91.19 -23.08 -23.02
N ALA A 280 91.44 -23.14 -21.71
CA ALA A 280 92.77 -23.26 -21.15
C ALA A 280 93.52 -24.51 -21.66
N THR A 281 92.84 -25.66 -21.69
CA THR A 281 93.38 -26.92 -22.22
C THR A 281 93.69 -26.91 -23.72
N LYS A 282 93.27 -25.89 -24.48
CA LYS A 282 93.52 -25.75 -25.93
C LYS A 282 94.59 -24.72 -26.29
N SER A 283 95.22 -24.07 -25.30
CA SER A 283 96.26 -23.05 -25.55
C SER A 283 97.70 -23.57 -25.50
N SER A 284 97.91 -24.88 -25.31
CA SER A 284 99.24 -25.51 -25.29
C SER A 284 99.29 -26.71 -26.23
N VAL A 285 100.01 -26.54 -27.36
CA VAL A 285 100.73 -27.52 -28.21
C VAL A 285 100.95 -26.88 -29.59
N ILE A 286 102.20 -26.51 -29.91
CA ILE A 286 102.66 -26.26 -31.30
C ILE A 286 104.14 -26.64 -31.43
N PRO A 287 104.47 -27.69 -32.21
CA PRO A 287 105.79 -27.86 -32.84
C PRO A 287 105.77 -27.28 -34.27
N LYS A 288 106.95 -26.87 -34.78
CA LYS A 288 107.13 -26.36 -36.15
C LYS A 288 107.46 -27.51 -37.12
N HIS A 289 106.90 -27.53 -38.33
CA HIS A 289 107.69 -27.66 -39.57
C HIS A 289 106.92 -27.32 -40.86
N HIS A 290 107.60 -27.39 -42.01
CA HIS A 290 107.28 -26.72 -43.26
C HIS A 290 106.28 -27.45 -44.20
N ASN A 291 105.54 -26.64 -44.97
CA ASN A 291 104.97 -26.90 -46.32
C ASN A 291 104.51 -28.34 -46.66
N PRO A 292 103.24 -28.65 -46.38
CA PRO A 292 102.25 -28.69 -47.47
C PRO A 292 101.15 -27.63 -47.30
N THR A 293 101.48 -26.56 -46.58
CA THR A 293 100.54 -25.62 -45.97
C THR A 293 99.75 -24.80 -46.98
N GLN A 294 100.34 -24.30 -48.07
CA GLN A 294 99.65 -23.37 -48.99
C GLN A 294 98.35 -23.95 -49.59
N ASN A 295 98.35 -25.20 -50.05
CA ASN A 295 97.16 -25.81 -50.66
C ASN A 295 96.08 -26.11 -49.59
N LYS A 296 96.50 -26.52 -48.38
CA LYS A 296 95.60 -26.66 -47.22
C LYS A 296 95.04 -25.31 -46.75
N GLU A 297 95.83 -24.25 -46.80
CA GLU A 297 95.42 -22.87 -46.54
C GLU A 297 94.43 -22.35 -47.58
N LEU A 298 94.63 -22.64 -48.87
CA LEU A 298 93.68 -22.27 -49.91
C LEU A 298 92.35 -23.01 -49.71
N GLN A 299 92.37 -24.31 -49.40
CA GLN A 299 91.16 -25.06 -49.02
C GLN A 299 90.50 -24.51 -47.74
N LEU A 300 91.27 -24.09 -46.73
CA LEU A 300 90.74 -23.43 -45.53
C LEU A 300 90.18 -22.05 -45.84
N LYS A 301 90.79 -21.27 -46.72
CA LYS A 301 90.30 -19.95 -47.18
C LYS A 301 89.00 -20.11 -47.96
N LEU A 302 88.90 -21.11 -48.84
CA LEU A 302 87.65 -21.46 -49.54
C LEU A 302 86.55 -21.89 -48.57
N LYS A 303 86.81 -22.83 -47.67
CA LYS A 303 85.84 -23.26 -46.63
C LYS A 303 85.41 -22.10 -45.71
N ASN A 304 86.32 -21.16 -45.41
CA ASN A 304 85.98 -19.95 -44.66
C ASN A 304 85.14 -18.94 -45.48
N LEU A 305 85.29 -18.90 -46.81
CA LEU A 305 84.43 -18.10 -47.69
C LEU A 305 83.04 -18.74 -47.84
N GLU A 306 82.97 -20.06 -48.03
CA GLU A 306 81.72 -20.84 -48.02
C GLU A 306 80.96 -20.63 -46.70
N ALA A 307 81.63 -20.79 -45.55
CA ALA A 307 81.04 -20.55 -44.23
C ALA A 307 80.52 -19.11 -44.06
N LYS A 308 81.23 -18.10 -44.60
CA LYS A 308 80.76 -16.71 -44.62
C LYS A 308 79.54 -16.52 -45.52
N ILE A 309 79.50 -17.16 -46.68
CA ILE A 309 78.35 -17.14 -47.60
C ILE A 309 77.12 -17.79 -46.94
N HIS A 310 77.30 -18.96 -46.31
CA HIS A 310 76.24 -19.61 -45.54
C HIS A 310 75.76 -18.74 -44.36
N LEU A 311 76.67 -18.10 -43.61
CA LEU A 311 76.31 -17.18 -42.53
C LEU A 311 75.51 -15.96 -43.04
N LEU A 312 75.93 -15.34 -44.14
CA LEU A 312 75.22 -14.21 -44.76
C LEU A 312 73.85 -14.63 -45.31
N ASN A 313 73.73 -15.83 -45.86
CA ASN A 313 72.45 -16.39 -46.29
C ASN A 313 71.53 -16.71 -45.10
N LEU A 314 72.04 -17.28 -44.00
CA LEU A 314 71.29 -17.47 -42.75
C LEU A 314 70.81 -16.12 -42.17
N GLN A 315 71.66 -15.08 -42.17
CA GLN A 315 71.28 -13.74 -41.74
C GLN A 315 70.21 -13.10 -42.65
N ARG A 316 70.27 -13.32 -43.97
CA ARG A 316 69.20 -12.90 -44.91
C ARG A 316 67.89 -13.62 -44.59
N MET A 317 67.91 -14.95 -44.47
CA MET A 317 66.73 -15.73 -44.10
C MET A 317 66.15 -15.30 -42.74
N GLN A 318 67.00 -15.08 -41.74
CA GLN A 318 66.58 -14.59 -40.42
C GLN A 318 65.86 -13.23 -40.51
N LYS A 319 66.34 -12.29 -41.35
CA LYS A 319 65.68 -11.00 -41.59
C LYS A 319 64.32 -11.16 -42.28
N HIS A 320 64.20 -12.07 -43.23
CA HIS A 320 62.91 -12.33 -43.89
C HIS A 320 61.92 -13.03 -42.94
N PHE A 321 62.35 -14.03 -42.17
CA PHE A 321 61.50 -14.70 -41.17
C PHE A 321 61.11 -13.77 -40.01
N SER A 322 62.00 -12.90 -39.53
CA SER A 322 61.65 -11.96 -38.46
C SER A 322 60.67 -10.88 -38.93
N ALA A 323 60.84 -10.36 -40.15
CA ALA A 323 59.87 -9.44 -40.77
C ALA A 323 58.50 -10.09 -40.97
N TRP A 324 58.47 -11.32 -41.50
CA TRP A 324 57.25 -12.12 -41.66
C TRP A 324 56.55 -12.41 -40.33
N TYR A 325 57.30 -12.83 -39.31
CA TYR A 325 56.78 -13.06 -37.96
C TYR A 325 56.23 -11.78 -37.33
N SER A 326 56.91 -10.64 -37.52
CA SER A 326 56.46 -9.33 -37.06
C SER A 326 55.15 -8.93 -37.74
N MET A 327 55.01 -9.13 -39.06
CA MET A 327 53.76 -8.90 -39.78
C MET A 327 52.61 -9.82 -39.30
N ILE A 328 52.89 -11.09 -38.99
CA ILE A 328 51.91 -12.03 -38.44
C ILE A 328 51.47 -11.61 -37.04
N LEU A 329 52.41 -11.27 -36.15
CA LEU A 329 52.11 -10.74 -34.82
C LEU A 329 51.28 -9.48 -34.90
N GLU A 330 51.67 -8.52 -35.73
CA GLU A 330 50.96 -7.25 -35.89
C GLU A 330 49.55 -7.47 -36.44
N ARG A 331 49.36 -8.38 -37.42
CA ARG A 331 48.02 -8.78 -37.90
C ARG A 331 47.21 -9.45 -36.79
N ARG A 332 47.80 -10.36 -36.01
CA ARG A 332 47.12 -11.04 -34.87
C ARG A 332 46.69 -10.04 -33.80
N VAL A 333 47.53 -9.06 -33.47
CA VAL A 333 47.22 -7.97 -32.52
C VAL A 333 46.14 -7.04 -33.06
N ARG A 334 46.16 -6.67 -34.36
CA ARG A 334 45.07 -5.92 -35.00
C ARG A 334 43.74 -6.68 -34.92
N MET A 335 43.73 -7.98 -35.24
CA MET A 335 42.54 -8.82 -35.15
C MET A 335 42.01 -8.94 -33.71
N GLY A 336 42.89 -9.15 -32.72
CA GLY A 336 42.51 -9.20 -31.30
C GLY A 336 41.90 -7.88 -30.80
N LYS A 337 42.49 -6.73 -31.18
CA LYS A 337 41.92 -5.40 -30.89
C LYS A 337 40.56 -5.20 -31.56
N ALA A 338 40.40 -5.64 -32.81
CA ALA A 338 39.12 -5.56 -33.51
C ALA A 338 38.04 -6.43 -32.84
N ALA A 339 38.36 -7.67 -32.46
CA ALA A 339 37.45 -8.56 -31.74
C ALA A 339 37.00 -7.94 -30.40
N ALA A 340 37.94 -7.50 -29.56
CA ALA A 340 37.62 -6.86 -28.28
C ALA A 340 36.72 -5.61 -28.44
N LEU A 341 36.96 -4.78 -29.47
CA LEU A 341 36.10 -3.64 -29.80
C LEU A 341 34.71 -4.06 -30.30
N CYS A 342 34.61 -5.14 -31.06
CA CYS A 342 33.33 -5.71 -31.50
C CYS A 342 32.52 -6.26 -30.33
N ASP A 343 33.16 -6.95 -29.38
CA ASP A 343 32.50 -7.53 -28.21
C ASP A 343 32.08 -6.46 -27.19
N TRP A 344 32.93 -5.46 -26.94
CA TRP A 344 32.52 -4.26 -26.19
C TRP A 344 31.34 -3.55 -26.86
N ARG A 345 31.33 -3.41 -28.20
CA ARG A 345 30.19 -2.85 -28.96
C ARG A 345 28.95 -3.76 -28.95
N ARG A 346 29.07 -5.06 -28.73
CA ARG A 346 27.94 -5.99 -28.51
C ARG A 346 27.38 -5.80 -27.10
N GLN A 347 28.22 -5.87 -26.08
CA GLN A 347 27.87 -5.65 -24.67
C GLN A 347 27.20 -4.28 -24.46
N LEU A 348 27.77 -3.20 -25.01
CA LEU A 348 27.20 -1.85 -24.89
C LEU A 348 25.83 -1.72 -25.57
N ARG A 349 25.57 -2.45 -26.67
CA ARG A 349 24.24 -2.52 -27.29
C ARG A 349 23.26 -3.31 -26.44
N ALA A 350 23.65 -4.46 -25.92
CA ALA A 350 22.82 -5.26 -25.01
C ALA A 350 22.47 -4.46 -23.73
N TRP A 351 23.43 -3.75 -23.13
CA TRP A 351 23.20 -2.88 -21.96
C TRP A 351 22.28 -1.68 -22.25
N ARG A 352 22.37 -1.08 -23.44
CA ARG A 352 21.45 -0.02 -23.87
C ARG A 352 20.03 -0.57 -24.09
N ALA A 353 19.89 -1.72 -24.75
CA ALA A 353 18.60 -2.38 -24.96
C ALA A 353 17.96 -2.83 -23.65
N TRP A 354 18.73 -3.44 -22.73
CA TRP A 354 18.26 -3.81 -21.40
C TRP A 354 17.75 -2.59 -20.61
N ARG A 355 18.52 -1.49 -20.56
CA ARG A 355 18.05 -0.25 -19.91
C ARG A 355 16.77 0.29 -20.58
N ALA A 356 16.69 0.32 -21.90
CA ALA A 356 15.48 0.77 -22.60
C ALA A 356 14.25 -0.09 -22.26
N LEU A 357 14.41 -1.41 -22.17
CA LEU A 357 13.34 -2.33 -21.75
C LEU A 357 12.94 -2.15 -20.28
N VAL A 358 13.88 -1.85 -19.39
CA VAL A 358 13.60 -1.54 -17.97
C VAL A 358 12.85 -0.22 -17.84
N TRP A 359 13.26 0.84 -18.55
CA TRP A 359 12.56 2.12 -18.58
C TRP A 359 11.16 1.98 -19.17
N ALA A 360 11.00 1.37 -20.35
CA ALA A 360 9.69 1.16 -20.97
C ALA A 360 8.75 0.28 -20.10
N ARG A 361 9.28 -0.68 -19.33
CA ARG A 361 8.47 -1.47 -18.38
C ARG A 361 8.08 -0.67 -17.13
N ARG A 362 8.89 0.29 -16.71
CA ARG A 362 8.57 1.22 -15.63
C ARG A 362 7.51 2.23 -16.08
N GLU A 363 7.76 2.90 -17.20
CA GLU A 363 6.85 3.83 -17.87
C GLU A 363 5.49 3.19 -18.12
N LYS A 364 5.45 1.94 -18.62
CA LYS A 364 4.19 1.19 -18.76
C LYS A 364 3.47 0.98 -17.41
N LYS A 365 4.17 0.62 -16.33
CA LYS A 365 3.55 0.47 -14.99
C LYS A 365 3.02 1.81 -14.43
N GLU A 366 3.72 2.90 -14.70
CA GLU A 366 3.32 4.26 -14.28
C GLU A 366 2.10 4.75 -15.12
N ALA A 367 2.00 4.33 -16.38
CA ALA A 367 0.82 4.53 -17.22
C ALA A 367 -0.39 3.65 -16.79
N GLU A 368 -0.17 2.36 -16.48
CA GLU A 368 -1.23 1.46 -15.98
C GLU A 368 -1.86 2.00 -14.69
N LYS A 369 -1.03 2.43 -13.72
CA LYS A 369 -1.50 3.08 -12.48
C LYS A 369 -2.29 4.36 -12.72
N THR A 370 -1.79 5.26 -13.57
CA THR A 370 -2.51 6.52 -13.85
C THR A 370 -3.80 6.30 -14.64
N GLU A 371 -3.91 5.24 -15.45
CA GLU A 371 -5.17 4.82 -16.07
C GLU A 371 -6.15 4.26 -15.02
N GLU A 372 -5.68 3.49 -14.05
CA GLU A 372 -6.48 2.94 -12.94
C GLU A 372 -7.00 4.04 -12.01
N GLU A 373 -6.16 5.02 -11.67
CA GLU A 373 -6.54 6.25 -10.95
C GLU A 373 -7.64 7.02 -11.72
N LEU A 374 -7.47 7.24 -13.03
CA LEU A 374 -8.46 7.92 -13.87
C LEU A 374 -9.79 7.13 -13.98
N ARG A 375 -9.74 5.80 -14.09
CA ARG A 375 -10.94 4.94 -14.06
C ARG A 375 -11.66 5.06 -12.70
N HIS A 376 -10.92 5.18 -11.60
CA HIS A 376 -11.49 5.31 -10.27
C HIS A 376 -12.13 6.67 -10.02
N GLU A 377 -11.45 7.76 -10.40
CA GLU A 377 -12.02 9.10 -10.36
C GLU A 377 -13.23 9.22 -11.28
N HIS A 378 -13.23 8.59 -12.47
CA HIS A 378 -14.40 8.58 -13.34
C HIS A 378 -15.61 7.89 -12.69
N ARG A 379 -15.42 6.76 -11.99
CA ARG A 379 -16.49 6.11 -11.20
C ARG A 379 -17.00 7.00 -10.07
N ARG A 380 -16.10 7.69 -9.34
CA ARG A 380 -16.45 8.66 -8.30
C ARG A 380 -17.28 9.83 -8.88
N CYS A 381 -16.89 10.38 -10.02
CA CYS A 381 -17.64 11.43 -10.71
C CYS A 381 -19.03 10.96 -11.16
N GLN A 382 -19.17 9.74 -11.69
CA GLN A 382 -20.48 9.16 -12.02
C GLN A 382 -21.38 9.04 -10.78
N GLN A 383 -20.85 8.49 -9.69
CA GLN A 383 -21.58 8.36 -8.41
C GLN A 383 -22.00 9.72 -7.83
N ALA A 384 -21.13 10.74 -7.91
CA ALA A 384 -21.44 12.11 -7.50
C ALA A 384 -22.59 12.71 -8.34
N LEU A 385 -22.48 12.64 -9.67
CA LEU A 385 -23.52 13.15 -10.59
C LEU A 385 -24.88 12.45 -10.39
N GLU A 386 -24.87 11.13 -10.13
CA GLU A 386 -26.09 10.41 -9.76
C GLU A 386 -26.64 10.85 -8.39
N SER A 387 -25.79 11.02 -7.38
CA SER A 387 -26.20 11.50 -6.05
C SER A 387 -26.80 12.90 -6.11
N ASP A 388 -26.17 13.82 -6.86
CA ASP A 388 -26.64 15.17 -7.12
C ASP A 388 -27.99 15.15 -7.85
N ARG A 389 -28.14 14.35 -8.91
CA ARG A 389 -29.41 14.18 -9.63
C ARG A 389 -30.50 13.64 -8.70
N ARG A 390 -30.20 12.63 -7.88
CA ARG A 390 -31.13 12.06 -6.88
C ARG A 390 -31.51 13.09 -5.80
N ARG A 391 -30.57 13.93 -5.35
CA ARG A 391 -30.81 15.03 -4.39
C ARG A 391 -31.70 16.12 -4.99
N LEU A 392 -31.40 16.57 -6.21
CA LEU A 392 -32.18 17.57 -6.93
C LEU A 392 -33.61 17.08 -7.17
N LEU A 393 -33.80 15.86 -7.66
CA LEU A 393 -35.13 15.28 -7.87
C LEU A 393 -35.93 15.17 -6.57
N ARG A 394 -35.30 14.80 -5.44
CA ARG A 394 -35.97 14.82 -4.12
C ARG A 394 -36.39 16.24 -3.72
N ARG A 395 -35.50 17.23 -3.85
CA ARG A 395 -35.82 18.64 -3.58
C ARG A 395 -37.01 19.10 -4.41
N CYS A 396 -36.97 18.94 -5.74
CA CYS A 396 -38.08 19.35 -6.61
C CYS A 396 -39.42 18.67 -6.26
N PHE A 397 -39.39 17.41 -5.82
CA PHE A 397 -40.60 16.72 -5.33
C PHE A 397 -41.11 17.22 -3.98
N SER A 398 -40.22 17.64 -3.07
CA SER A 398 -40.60 18.30 -1.82
C SER A 398 -41.16 19.69 -2.07
N ASP A 399 -40.46 20.52 -2.87
CA ASP A 399 -40.87 21.87 -3.25
C ASP A 399 -42.26 21.84 -3.94
N TRP A 400 -42.49 20.88 -4.84
CA TRP A 400 -43.79 20.64 -5.46
C TRP A 400 -44.88 20.21 -4.46
N ARG A 401 -44.54 19.37 -3.47
CA ARG A 401 -45.48 18.91 -2.45
C ARG A 401 -45.91 20.07 -1.53
N VAL A 402 -44.97 20.91 -1.12
CA VAL A 402 -45.25 22.13 -0.34
C VAL A 402 -46.10 23.10 -1.17
N TRP A 403 -45.78 23.32 -2.44
CA TRP A 403 -46.61 24.14 -3.33
C TRP A 403 -48.05 23.61 -3.45
N CYS A 404 -48.25 22.30 -3.62
CA CYS A 404 -49.57 21.68 -3.63
C CYS A 404 -50.32 21.90 -2.31
N GLN A 405 -49.65 21.79 -1.16
CA GLN A 405 -50.26 22.07 0.16
C GLN A 405 -50.66 23.54 0.28
N VAL A 406 -49.81 24.48 -0.12
CA VAL A 406 -50.10 25.92 -0.11
C VAL A 406 -51.30 26.26 -1.01
N GLU A 407 -51.37 25.70 -2.22
CA GLU A 407 -52.51 25.89 -3.13
C GLU A 407 -53.81 25.27 -2.61
N CYS A 408 -53.76 24.16 -1.87
CA CYS A 408 -54.95 23.62 -1.19
C CYS A 408 -55.45 24.58 -0.10
N HIS A 409 -54.58 25.02 0.83
CA HIS A 409 -54.96 25.98 1.87
C HIS A 409 -55.43 27.32 1.28
N ARG A 410 -54.85 27.76 0.15
CA ARG A 410 -55.29 28.96 -0.58
C ARG A 410 -56.72 28.83 -1.10
N LYS A 411 -57.07 27.68 -1.68
CA LYS A 411 -58.42 27.39 -2.18
C LYS A 411 -59.42 27.27 -1.04
N GLU A 412 -59.04 26.62 0.05
CA GLU A 412 -59.86 26.54 1.26
C GLU A 412 -60.12 27.93 1.87
N LEU A 413 -59.09 28.78 1.98
CA LEU A 413 -59.25 30.15 2.48
C LEU A 413 -60.18 30.99 1.59
N LEU A 414 -60.12 30.82 0.27
CA LEU A 414 -61.06 31.45 -0.67
C LEU A 414 -62.48 30.92 -0.49
N GLN A 415 -62.67 29.61 -0.25
CA GLN A 415 -63.98 29.05 0.10
C GLN A 415 -64.51 29.61 1.42
N GLN A 416 -63.68 29.68 2.47
CA GLN A 416 -64.05 30.27 3.76
C GLN A 416 -64.41 31.77 3.63
N GLN A 417 -63.72 32.52 2.76
CA GLN A 417 -64.09 33.90 2.42
C GLN A 417 -65.43 33.98 1.70
N GLU A 418 -65.73 33.09 0.75
CA GLU A 418 -67.02 33.10 0.05
C GLU A 418 -68.16 32.62 0.96
N GLU A 419 -67.91 31.63 1.83
CA GLU A 419 -68.86 31.23 2.88
C GLU A 419 -69.16 32.37 3.85
N THR A 420 -68.15 33.14 4.28
CA THR A 420 -68.38 34.31 5.16
C THR A 420 -69.10 35.43 4.43
N ARG A 421 -68.85 35.66 3.12
CA ARG A 421 -69.67 36.54 2.27
C ARG A 421 -71.12 36.08 2.19
N CYS A 422 -71.38 34.80 1.94
CA CYS A 422 -72.73 34.23 1.91
C CYS A 422 -73.43 34.37 3.27
N LYS A 423 -72.73 34.10 4.38
CA LYS A 423 -73.25 34.25 5.76
C LYS A 423 -73.53 35.73 6.08
N MET A 424 -72.66 36.67 5.68
CA MET A 424 -72.90 38.10 5.82
C MET A 424 -74.07 38.59 4.96
N ALA A 425 -74.18 38.15 3.70
CA ALA A 425 -75.31 38.48 2.84
C ALA A 425 -76.63 37.95 3.41
N ALA A 426 -76.66 36.72 3.95
CA ALA A 426 -77.83 36.16 4.63
C ALA A 426 -78.20 36.95 5.90
N LEU A 427 -77.22 37.43 6.68
CA LEU A 427 -77.44 38.30 7.84
C LEU A 427 -77.98 39.68 7.44
N ILE A 428 -77.41 40.31 6.40
CA ILE A 428 -77.87 41.59 5.86
C ILE A 428 -79.31 41.46 5.34
N ASN A 429 -79.62 40.40 4.59
CA ASN A 429 -80.97 40.11 4.12
C ASN A 429 -81.94 39.85 5.29
N SER A 430 -81.50 39.17 6.35
CA SER A 430 -82.31 38.93 7.56
C SER A 430 -82.58 40.20 8.37
N ALA A 431 -81.61 41.12 8.41
CA ALA A 431 -81.73 42.43 9.03
C ALA A 431 -82.64 43.37 8.23
N ALA A 432 -82.48 43.40 6.89
CA ALA A 432 -83.36 44.13 5.97
C ALA A 432 -84.79 43.59 5.99
N SER A 433 -84.96 42.27 6.18
CA SER A 433 -86.26 41.62 6.43
C SER A 433 -86.80 41.83 7.86
N GLY A 434 -86.12 42.62 8.71
CA GLY A 434 -86.59 43.01 10.05
C GLY A 434 -86.60 41.92 11.13
N LYS A 435 -86.09 40.71 10.84
CA LYS A 435 -86.33 39.50 11.68
C LYS A 435 -85.54 39.42 12.99
N LEU A 436 -84.60 40.34 13.23
CA LEU A 436 -83.74 40.36 14.43
C LEU A 436 -84.37 41.05 15.66
N ARG A 437 -85.62 41.54 15.58
CA ARG A 437 -86.27 42.32 16.66
C ARG A 437 -87.53 41.66 17.25
N ALA A 438 -87.44 40.39 17.65
CA ALA A 438 -88.57 39.64 18.20
C ALA A 438 -88.19 38.83 19.46
N VAL A 439 -88.15 39.49 20.63
CA VAL A 439 -88.11 38.82 21.94
C VAL A 439 -89.37 39.17 22.72
N LYS A 440 -90.34 38.25 22.72
CA LYS A 440 -91.41 38.13 23.73
C LYS A 440 -91.78 36.65 23.91
N SER A 441 -91.34 36.08 25.02
CA SER A 441 -91.86 34.83 25.62
C SER A 441 -93.26 35.08 26.22
N PRO A 442 -93.98 34.09 26.80
CA PRO A 442 -93.68 32.65 26.98
C PRO A 442 -94.77 31.76 26.29
N SER A 443 -95.20 30.55 26.68
CA SER A 443 -94.94 29.61 27.80
C SER A 443 -95.52 28.22 27.47
N SER A 444 -95.04 27.15 28.14
CA SER A 444 -95.81 25.91 28.44
C SER A 444 -96.13 24.97 27.23
N THR A 445 -96.43 23.67 27.34
CA THR A 445 -96.52 22.67 28.46
C THR A 445 -96.19 21.25 27.91
N ASN A 446 -95.56 20.39 28.73
CA ASN A 446 -95.48 18.90 28.76
C ASN A 446 -95.33 17.97 27.52
N HIS A 447 -94.50 16.94 27.74
CA HIS A 447 -94.55 15.52 27.34
C HIS A 447 -95.95 14.82 27.46
N PRO A 448 -96.17 13.52 27.07
CA PRO A 448 -95.22 12.46 26.65
C PRO A 448 -95.65 11.60 25.41
N GLU A 449 -94.94 10.46 25.25
CA GLU A 449 -95.41 9.13 24.75
C GLU A 449 -95.50 8.77 23.25
N THR A 450 -94.78 7.68 22.91
CA THR A 450 -94.78 6.90 21.66
C THR A 450 -95.90 5.86 21.66
N PRO A 451 -96.45 5.45 20.50
CA PRO A 451 -95.98 4.17 19.92
C PRO A 451 -95.99 4.10 18.37
N CYS A 452 -95.21 3.16 17.81
CA CYS A 452 -95.27 2.75 16.39
C CYS A 452 -95.97 1.37 16.24
N PRO A 453 -96.63 1.10 15.11
CA PRO A 453 -96.18 0.03 14.18
C PRO A 453 -96.13 0.51 12.70
N THR A 454 -95.15 0.12 11.86
CA THR A 454 -95.06 -1.11 11.01
C THR A 454 -96.00 -1.04 9.78
N GLU A 455 -95.61 -1.25 8.50
CA GLU A 455 -94.69 -2.19 7.82
C GLU A 455 -93.64 -1.46 6.91
N ASN A 456 -92.37 -1.90 6.69
CA ASN A 456 -91.76 -3.14 6.14
C ASN A 456 -91.86 -3.25 4.59
N ILE A 457 -90.85 -3.66 3.78
CA ILE A 457 -89.48 -4.25 3.94
C ILE A 457 -88.57 -3.63 2.82
N SER A 458 -87.25 -3.35 2.93
CA SER A 458 -86.10 -4.26 2.64
C SER A 458 -84.88 -3.41 2.19
N LEU A 459 -83.59 -3.64 2.50
CA LEU A 459 -82.89 -4.57 3.41
C LEU A 459 -81.46 -4.02 3.73
N GLN A 460 -80.91 -4.33 4.93
CA GLN A 460 -79.49 -4.39 5.43
C GLN A 460 -78.33 -3.63 4.72
N GLU A 461 -77.24 -3.17 5.37
CA GLU A 461 -76.68 -3.23 6.75
C GLU A 461 -75.62 -2.08 6.87
N GLY A 462 -74.99 -1.70 7.98
CA GLY A 462 -74.96 -2.13 9.40
C GLY A 462 -73.83 -1.34 10.11
N PRO A 463 -73.93 -0.89 11.40
CA PRO A 463 -73.53 0.50 11.68
C PRO A 463 -72.67 0.79 12.93
N ALA A 464 -72.27 2.07 13.01
CA ALA A 464 -72.19 2.95 14.20
C ALA A 464 -70.95 2.98 15.13
N THR A 465 -70.76 4.19 15.68
CA THR A 465 -69.87 4.62 16.78
C THR A 465 -70.55 4.39 18.16
N PRO A 466 -69.91 4.76 19.30
CA PRO A 466 -70.35 6.02 19.94
C PRO A 466 -69.31 6.79 20.82
N ASP A 467 -69.15 8.09 20.52
CA ASP A 467 -69.52 9.28 21.34
C ASP A 467 -68.99 9.59 22.78
N SER A 468 -69.15 10.88 23.15
CA SER A 468 -68.99 11.58 24.46
C SER A 468 -67.57 11.90 25.01
N GLY A 469 -67.30 13.11 25.54
CA GLY A 469 -68.10 14.35 25.51
C GLY A 469 -67.66 15.50 26.45
N SER A 470 -68.01 16.75 26.05
CA SER A 470 -68.30 17.97 26.87
C SER A 470 -67.31 18.55 27.91
N SER A 471 -67.04 19.87 27.82
CA SER A 471 -67.47 20.86 28.85
C SER A 471 -67.34 22.32 28.37
N THR A 472 -67.98 23.27 29.06
CA THR A 472 -68.26 24.66 28.63
C THR A 472 -67.86 25.71 29.68
N ALA A 473 -67.30 26.87 29.27
CA ALA A 473 -67.54 28.19 29.91
C ALA A 473 -66.85 29.38 29.16
N GLN A 474 -67.53 30.53 29.12
CA GLN A 474 -66.95 31.88 28.94
C GLN A 474 -67.30 32.72 30.20
N VAL A 475 -66.63 33.87 30.43
CA VAL A 475 -67.24 35.17 30.87
C VAL A 475 -66.17 36.27 31.20
N THR A 476 -66.25 37.36 30.44
CA THR A 476 -65.98 38.81 30.70
C THR A 476 -64.81 39.38 31.56
N ASN A 477 -64.12 40.36 30.94
CA ASN A 477 -63.89 41.77 31.38
C ASN A 477 -62.70 42.26 32.27
N SER A 478 -62.14 43.38 31.77
CA SER A 478 -61.63 44.59 32.45
C SER A 478 -60.48 44.58 33.46
N SER A 479 -59.32 45.10 33.00
CA SER A 479 -58.49 46.17 33.62
C SER A 479 -58.47 46.34 35.15
N GLY A 480 -57.30 46.08 35.77
CA GLY A 480 -56.97 46.53 37.12
C GLY A 480 -55.48 46.33 37.46
N ARG A 481 -54.81 47.38 37.99
CA ARG A 481 -53.39 47.37 38.36
C ARG A 481 -53.24 47.21 39.88
N SER A 482 -52.50 46.19 40.34
CA SER A 482 -51.64 46.30 41.52
C SER A 482 -50.57 45.22 41.52
N GLU A 483 -49.40 45.55 42.07
CA GLU A 483 -48.41 44.56 42.47
C GLU A 483 -48.82 43.96 43.83
N ALA A 484 -48.47 42.69 44.06
CA ALA A 484 -48.50 42.04 45.36
C ALA A 484 -47.25 41.15 45.46
N GLN A 485 -46.46 41.31 46.52
CA GLN A 485 -45.22 40.57 46.70
C GLN A 485 -45.51 39.10 47.08
N LEU A 486 -44.84 38.16 46.42
CA LEU A 486 -44.82 36.75 46.79
C LEU A 486 -43.42 36.39 47.31
N THR A 487 -43.34 36.03 48.59
CA THR A 487 -42.12 36.13 49.39
C THR A 487 -41.25 34.85 49.40
N GLN A 488 -41.45 33.91 48.48
CA GLN A 488 -40.73 32.61 48.47
C GLN A 488 -40.33 32.15 47.07
N ALA A 489 -39.07 31.69 46.93
CA ALA A 489 -38.38 31.51 45.65
C ALA A 489 -38.88 30.35 44.75
N TRP A 490 -39.81 29.52 45.22
CA TRP A 490 -40.30 28.34 44.49
C TRP A 490 -41.64 28.55 43.77
N GLN A 491 -42.26 29.74 43.87
CA GLN A 491 -43.59 30.02 43.30
C GLN A 491 -43.55 30.65 41.89
N VAL A 492 -42.53 30.37 41.10
CA VAL A 492 -42.40 30.89 39.72
C VAL A 492 -43.22 30.03 38.75
N THR A 493 -44.45 30.44 38.45
CA THR A 493 -45.23 29.82 37.35
C THR A 493 -44.69 30.23 35.97
N ARG A 494 -44.94 29.42 34.94
CA ARG A 494 -44.50 29.65 33.54
C ARG A 494 -44.92 31.01 32.95
N ARG A 495 -45.88 31.72 33.56
CA ARG A 495 -46.34 33.06 33.15
C ARG A 495 -45.48 34.21 33.70
N HIS A 496 -44.62 33.96 34.70
CA HIS A 496 -43.73 34.98 35.29
C HIS A 496 -42.29 34.92 34.76
N ALA A 497 -41.95 33.92 33.96
CA ALA A 497 -40.63 33.77 33.31
C ALA A 497 -40.58 34.33 31.87
N ALA A 498 -41.70 34.87 31.36
CA ALA A 498 -41.78 35.45 30.02
C ALA A 498 -41.34 36.92 30.04
N LEU A 499 -40.13 37.21 29.55
CA LEU A 499 -39.63 38.58 29.39
C LEU A 499 -40.57 39.40 28.49
N SER A 500 -40.82 40.65 28.87
CA SER A 500 -41.64 41.56 28.08
C SER A 500 -40.98 41.88 26.74
N MET A 501 -41.80 42.11 25.71
CA MET A 501 -41.32 42.50 24.37
C MET A 501 -40.55 43.85 24.36
N ALA A 502 -40.68 44.66 25.42
CA ALA A 502 -39.86 45.84 25.65
C ALA A 502 -38.48 45.52 26.28
N GLU A 503 -38.38 44.44 27.06
CA GLU A 503 -37.15 44.00 27.72
C GLU A 503 -36.27 43.23 26.75
N LEU A 504 -36.85 42.39 25.88
CA LEU A 504 -36.16 41.77 24.75
C LEU A 504 -35.53 42.81 23.80
N ARG A 505 -36.19 43.95 23.58
CA ARG A 505 -35.62 45.07 22.81
C ARG A 505 -34.44 45.73 23.53
N ARG A 506 -34.55 46.00 24.84
CA ARG A 506 -33.42 46.52 25.65
C ARG A 506 -32.23 45.54 25.67
N ALA A 507 -32.48 44.24 25.83
CA ALA A 507 -31.43 43.21 25.81
C ALA A 507 -30.66 43.17 24.47
N ARG A 508 -31.36 43.28 23.33
CA ARG A 508 -30.71 43.42 22.01
C ARG A 508 -29.83 44.66 21.91
N GLN A 509 -30.30 45.82 22.40
CA GLN A 509 -29.52 47.06 22.39
C GLN A 509 -28.24 46.96 23.25
N THR A 510 -28.33 46.38 24.45
CA THR A 510 -27.15 46.16 25.31
C THR A 510 -26.10 45.23 24.66
N GLN A 511 -26.53 44.19 23.92
CA GLN A 511 -25.61 43.31 23.19
C GLN A 511 -24.94 43.97 21.96
N GLN A 512 -25.54 45.01 21.38
CA GLN A 512 -24.92 45.76 20.28
C GLN A 512 -23.80 46.70 20.79
N SER A 513 -23.91 47.21 22.02
CA SER A 513 -22.91 48.12 22.61
C SER A 513 -21.59 47.44 23.05
N SER A 514 -21.56 46.11 23.22
CA SER A 514 -20.38 45.39 23.72
C SER A 514 -19.53 44.71 22.62
N ARG A 515 -20.02 44.67 21.38
CA ARG A 515 -19.44 43.85 20.30
C ARG A 515 -18.24 44.46 19.56
N SER A 516 -17.78 45.65 19.95
CA SER A 516 -16.69 46.38 19.27
C SER A 516 -15.29 46.24 19.88
N ARG A 517 -15.10 45.42 20.94
CA ARG A 517 -13.79 45.31 21.63
C ARG A 517 -13.46 43.98 22.34
N GLY A 518 -13.99 42.85 21.88
CA GLY A 518 -13.94 41.58 22.63
C GLY A 518 -13.54 40.29 21.88
N ALA A 519 -13.02 40.37 20.65
CA ALA A 519 -12.85 39.18 19.80
C ALA A 519 -11.59 38.33 20.08
N GLU A 520 -10.48 38.92 20.52
CA GLU A 520 -9.15 38.26 20.49
C GLU A 520 -8.79 37.46 21.76
N LEU A 521 -9.64 37.44 22.80
CA LEU A 521 -9.35 36.76 24.07
C LEU A 521 -10.32 35.61 24.45
N SER A 522 -11.36 35.35 23.65
CA SER A 522 -12.39 34.36 24.01
C SER A 522 -12.03 32.91 23.64
N GLY A 523 -10.92 32.67 22.92
CA GLY A 523 -10.47 31.32 22.56
C GLY A 523 -9.97 30.46 23.73
N GLY A 524 -9.42 31.07 24.79
CA GLY A 524 -8.85 30.34 25.93
C GLY A 524 -9.88 29.90 27.00
N GLN A 525 -10.94 30.68 27.20
CA GLN A 525 -11.85 30.52 28.35
C GLN A 525 -12.57 29.17 28.37
N PHE A 526 -12.91 28.61 27.21
CA PHE A 526 -13.54 27.28 27.12
C PHE A 526 -12.60 26.14 27.51
N LYS A 527 -11.30 26.23 27.20
CA LYS A 527 -10.30 25.23 27.63
C LYS A 527 -10.16 25.21 29.15
N HIS A 528 -10.01 26.38 29.78
CA HIS A 528 -9.92 26.46 31.25
C HIS A 528 -11.23 26.05 31.94
N ARG A 529 -12.40 26.44 31.41
CA ARG A 529 -13.70 26.00 31.94
C ARG A 529 -13.88 24.48 31.83
N HIS A 530 -13.49 23.88 30.70
CA HIS A 530 -13.55 22.43 30.51
C HIS A 530 -12.56 21.70 31.44
N ALA A 531 -11.34 22.21 31.62
CA ALA A 531 -10.37 21.66 32.56
C ALA A 531 -10.88 21.72 34.01
N ALA A 532 -11.45 22.85 34.45
CA ALA A 532 -12.05 22.97 35.78
C ALA A 532 -13.28 22.05 35.97
N LEU A 533 -14.08 21.84 34.93
CA LEU A 533 -15.18 20.85 34.94
C LEU A 533 -14.65 19.41 35.00
N GLN A 534 -13.53 19.10 34.33
CA GLN A 534 -12.90 17.78 34.44
C GLN A 534 -12.26 17.56 35.82
N GLN A 535 -11.62 18.57 36.41
CA GLN A 535 -11.07 18.53 37.77
C GLN A 535 -12.18 18.30 38.80
N THR A 536 -13.25 19.09 38.79
CA THR A 536 -14.38 18.92 39.72
C THR A 536 -15.11 17.59 39.53
N VAL A 537 -15.23 17.06 38.30
CA VAL A 537 -15.75 15.70 38.05
C VAL A 537 -14.79 14.61 38.55
N ALA A 538 -13.47 14.82 38.47
CA ALA A 538 -12.49 13.90 39.04
C ALA A 538 -12.52 13.90 40.57
N GLU A 539 -12.66 15.07 41.20
CA GLU A 539 -12.83 15.23 42.65
C GLU A 539 -14.13 14.58 43.14
N GLN A 540 -15.26 14.80 42.47
CA GLN A 540 -16.53 14.11 42.77
C GLN A 540 -16.39 12.58 42.66
N ARG A 541 -15.66 12.07 41.66
CA ARG A 541 -15.36 10.64 41.53
C ARG A 541 -14.41 10.13 42.62
N ARG A 542 -13.50 10.96 43.13
CA ARG A 542 -12.63 10.62 44.26
C ARG A 542 -13.45 10.53 45.56
N LEU A 543 -14.29 11.54 45.81
CA LEU A 543 -15.18 11.59 46.98
C LEU A 543 -16.17 10.41 47.00
N LEU A 544 -16.72 10.03 45.84
CA LEU A 544 -17.58 8.85 45.72
C LEU A 544 -16.85 7.53 46.00
N LYS A 545 -15.55 7.42 45.65
CA LYS A 545 -14.73 6.26 46.05
C LYS A 545 -14.45 6.25 47.54
N GLU A 546 -14.06 7.39 48.12
CA GLU A 546 -13.82 7.53 49.56
C GLU A 546 -15.10 7.19 50.36
N GLN A 547 -16.28 7.58 49.86
CA GLN A 547 -17.57 7.18 50.43
C GLN A 547 -17.83 5.66 50.29
N GLN A 548 -17.51 5.05 49.16
CA GLN A 548 -17.63 3.59 48.97
C GLN A 548 -16.68 2.82 49.89
N GLU A 549 -15.44 3.28 50.06
CA GLU A 549 -14.44 2.72 50.97
C GLU A 549 -14.88 2.88 52.45
N GLN A 550 -15.44 4.03 52.82
CA GLN A 550 -16.06 4.22 54.15
C GLN A 550 -17.26 3.31 54.38
N ILE A 551 -18.12 3.10 53.38
CA ILE A 551 -19.25 2.16 53.46
C ILE A 551 -18.76 0.72 53.64
N LEU A 552 -17.72 0.30 52.91
CA LEU A 552 -17.10 -1.03 53.07
C LEU A 552 -16.51 -1.20 54.47
N LEU A 553 -15.73 -0.23 54.97
CA LEU A 553 -15.17 -0.26 56.33
C LEU A 553 -16.26 -0.29 57.42
N LEU A 554 -17.41 0.38 57.20
CA LEU A 554 -18.55 0.32 58.10
C LEU A 554 -19.28 -1.03 58.04
N GLN A 555 -19.39 -1.65 56.86
CA GLN A 555 -19.93 -3.00 56.67
C GLN A 555 -19.04 -4.07 57.29
N GLU A 556 -17.73 -4.00 57.10
CA GLU A 556 -16.75 -4.87 57.77
C GLU A 556 -16.83 -4.72 59.29
N ARG A 557 -16.91 -3.48 59.80
CA ARG A 557 -17.09 -3.23 61.23
C ARG A 557 -18.42 -3.76 61.77
N GLN A 558 -19.51 -3.70 60.99
CA GLN A 558 -20.78 -4.34 61.35
C GLN A 558 -20.64 -5.86 61.38
N ASN A 559 -20.08 -6.49 60.34
CA ASN A 559 -19.83 -7.94 60.30
C ASN A 559 -18.98 -8.41 61.50
N ILE A 560 -17.91 -7.69 61.86
CA ILE A 560 -17.07 -8.01 63.03
C ILE A 560 -17.84 -7.86 64.35
N LEU A 561 -18.73 -6.87 64.48
CA LEU A 561 -19.60 -6.72 65.65
C LEU A 561 -20.71 -7.77 65.70
N GLU A 562 -21.17 -8.28 64.55
CA GLU A 562 -22.14 -9.37 64.47
C GLU A 562 -21.50 -10.73 64.74
N LEU A 563 -20.27 -10.99 64.27
CA LEU A 563 -19.47 -12.13 64.71
C LEU A 563 -19.27 -12.09 66.23
N ARG A 564 -18.83 -10.95 66.80
CA ARG A 564 -18.68 -10.84 68.27
C ARG A 564 -19.98 -11.07 69.02
N ARG A 565 -21.12 -10.55 68.54
CA ARG A 565 -22.44 -10.86 69.15
C ARG A 565 -22.85 -12.32 68.97
N ALA A 566 -22.41 -13.00 67.92
CA ALA A 566 -22.62 -14.44 67.75
C ALA A 566 -21.73 -15.25 68.69
N GLU A 567 -20.46 -14.86 68.85
CA GLU A 567 -19.51 -15.41 69.82
C GLU A 567 -19.99 -15.19 71.26
N GLU A 568 -20.45 -13.98 71.61
CA GLU A 568 -21.07 -13.65 72.89
C GLU A 568 -22.33 -14.50 73.15
N LYS A 569 -23.20 -14.68 72.15
CA LYS A 569 -24.37 -15.58 72.26
C LYS A 569 -23.95 -17.03 72.44
N MET A 570 -22.96 -17.52 71.69
CA MET A 570 -22.42 -18.87 71.87
C MET A 570 -21.74 -19.03 73.24
N ALA A 571 -21.07 -18.00 73.76
CA ALA A 571 -20.47 -18.00 75.08
C ALA A 571 -21.54 -18.01 76.19
N LEU A 572 -22.63 -17.25 76.05
CA LEU A 572 -23.78 -17.33 76.97
C LEU A 572 -24.44 -18.71 76.91
N ILE A 573 -24.57 -19.31 75.73
CA ILE A 573 -25.12 -20.67 75.56
C ILE A 573 -24.16 -21.74 76.14
N ALA A 574 -22.85 -21.53 76.04
CA ALA A 574 -21.83 -22.42 76.60
C ALA A 574 -21.63 -22.27 78.12
N THR A 575 -22.09 -21.16 78.72
CA THR A 575 -21.99 -20.89 80.17
C THR A 575 -23.34 -20.92 80.92
N GLY A 576 -24.46 -21.00 80.21
CA GLY A 576 -25.82 -20.90 80.78
C GLY A 576 -26.68 -22.15 80.58
N SER A 577 -26.55 -23.15 81.47
CA SER A 577 -27.50 -24.27 81.57
C SER A 577 -27.33 -25.02 82.91
N PRO A 578 -28.39 -25.59 83.52
CA PRO A 578 -29.61 -24.87 83.90
C PRO A 578 -30.10 -25.25 85.32
N GLU A 579 -31.01 -24.45 85.90
CA GLU A 579 -31.76 -24.88 87.09
C GLU A 579 -33.02 -25.70 86.72
N VAL A 580 -33.23 -26.77 87.48
CA VAL A 580 -34.13 -27.91 87.29
C VAL A 580 -35.63 -27.56 87.39
N VAL A 581 -36.46 -28.05 86.44
CA VAL A 581 -37.67 -28.91 86.63
C VAL A 581 -38.00 -29.54 85.24
N SER A 582 -37.97 -30.85 84.96
CA SER A 582 -38.33 -32.10 85.66
C SER A 582 -39.78 -32.61 85.50
N THR A 583 -40.13 -32.93 84.25
CA THR A 583 -40.65 -34.25 83.79
C THR A 583 -41.51 -35.15 84.71
N CYS A 584 -42.71 -35.51 84.22
CA CYS A 584 -43.29 -36.89 84.25
C CYS A 584 -44.35 -36.96 83.13
N CYS A 585 -44.35 -37.86 82.13
CA CYS A 585 -44.32 -39.35 82.11
C CYS A 585 -45.62 -39.98 82.68
N GLN A 586 -46.09 -41.18 82.29
CA GLN A 586 -45.43 -42.41 81.76
C GLN A 586 -46.35 -43.11 80.73
N SER A 587 -45.89 -44.01 79.85
CA SER A 587 -45.75 -45.48 80.07
C SER A 587 -45.61 -46.17 78.70
N LYS A 588 -45.05 -47.38 78.48
CA LYS A 588 -44.16 -48.33 79.20
C LYS A 588 -43.45 -49.13 78.06
N ILE A 589 -42.13 -49.27 78.05
CA ILE A 589 -41.30 -50.26 78.78
C ILE A 589 -41.65 -51.71 78.44
N ASN A 590 -40.65 -52.43 77.90
CA ASN A 590 -40.40 -53.84 78.21
C ASN A 590 -38.93 -54.20 77.95
N LYS A 591 -38.19 -54.56 79.01
CA LYS A 591 -36.96 -55.36 79.01
C LYS A 591 -36.86 -56.04 80.37
N GLU A 592 -36.67 -57.35 80.38
CA GLU A 592 -36.35 -58.11 81.59
C GLU A 592 -34.84 -58.35 81.65
N THR A 593 -34.30 -58.40 82.86
CA THR A 593 -32.91 -58.72 83.16
C THR A 593 -32.89 -59.67 84.35
N THR A 594 -32.26 -60.83 84.22
CA THR A 594 -32.19 -61.84 85.29
C THR A 594 -30.75 -62.04 85.77
N THR A 595 -30.52 -61.72 87.05
CA THR A 595 -29.29 -62.07 87.79
C THR A 595 -29.68 -62.95 89.00
N GLY A 596 -28.80 -63.85 89.42
CA GLY A 596 -29.18 -65.01 90.24
C GLY A 596 -29.45 -64.76 91.73
N CYS A 597 -30.53 -65.40 92.20
CA CYS A 597 -30.72 -66.07 93.50
C CYS A 597 -30.71 -65.30 94.85
N ALA A 598 -31.71 -65.68 95.66
CA ALA A 598 -31.75 -65.72 97.13
C ALA A 598 -31.90 -64.41 97.97
N GLU A 599 -33.10 -64.31 98.59
CA GLU A 599 -33.31 -64.14 100.05
C GLU A 599 -32.66 -62.92 100.79
N LYS A 600 -33.44 -61.90 101.21
CA LYS A 600 -34.39 -61.82 102.38
C LYS A 600 -33.81 -60.94 103.53
N PRO A 601 -34.57 -60.57 104.59
CA PRO A 601 -34.69 -59.14 104.94
C PRO A 601 -34.26 -58.77 106.36
N ARG A 602 -34.37 -57.47 106.71
CA ARG A 602 -34.58 -56.83 108.06
C ARG A 602 -34.44 -55.28 107.88
N THR A 603 -34.99 -54.35 108.67
CA THR A 603 -35.90 -54.37 109.86
C THR A 603 -36.46 -52.96 110.16
N LYS A 604 -37.74 -52.86 110.61
CA LYS A 604 -38.27 -51.95 111.69
C LYS A 604 -38.17 -50.41 111.49
N ARG A 605 -38.99 -49.50 112.09
CA ARG A 605 -40.22 -49.51 112.94
C ARG A 605 -40.78 -48.06 112.98
N ASP A 606 -42.00 -47.69 113.41
CA ASP A 606 -43.25 -48.42 113.71
C ASP A 606 -44.35 -47.97 112.69
N SER A 607 -45.49 -47.26 112.91
CA SER A 607 -46.30 -46.95 114.11
C SER A 607 -47.75 -46.52 113.79
N ARG A 608 -48.71 -47.12 114.51
CA ARG A 608 -49.95 -46.60 115.17
C ARG A 608 -50.93 -45.65 114.41
N GLU A 609 -52.27 -45.80 114.53
CA GLU A 609 -53.07 -46.68 115.43
C GLU A 609 -54.51 -46.96 114.95
N SER A 610 -55.04 -48.16 115.22
CA SER A 610 -56.48 -48.57 115.32
C SER A 610 -57.41 -48.43 114.09
N ALA A 611 -58.48 -49.21 113.90
CA ALA A 611 -58.85 -50.56 114.39
C ALA A 611 -59.99 -51.20 113.55
N ASP A 612 -60.11 -52.53 113.64
CA ASP A 612 -61.28 -53.43 113.46
C ASP A 612 -62.10 -53.58 112.13
N GLN A 613 -62.06 -54.84 111.61
CA GLN A 613 -63.18 -55.80 111.36
C GLN A 613 -64.49 -55.33 110.65
N LYS A 614 -65.18 -56.09 109.76
CA LYS A 614 -65.10 -57.51 109.28
C LYS A 614 -66.01 -57.72 108.03
N SER A 615 -65.80 -58.81 107.24
CA SER A 615 -66.76 -59.48 106.30
C SER A 615 -67.33 -58.68 105.09
N SER A 616 -67.84 -59.27 103.98
CA SER A 616 -67.64 -60.58 103.32
C SER A 616 -68.19 -60.61 101.86
N VAL A 617 -67.54 -61.41 101.00
CA VAL A 617 -67.89 -61.92 99.64
C VAL A 617 -69.29 -61.65 99.04
N HIS A 618 -69.35 -61.20 97.77
CA HIS A 618 -70.34 -61.61 96.75
C HIS A 618 -69.76 -61.48 95.31
N ARG A 619 -70.46 -62.00 94.28
CA ARG A 619 -69.90 -62.32 92.94
C ARG A 619 -70.67 -61.68 91.76
N ALA A 620 -69.95 -60.83 91.00
CA ALA A 620 -70.14 -60.44 89.58
C ALA A 620 -71.50 -59.92 89.05
N PRO A 621 -71.44 -58.96 88.10
CA PRO A 621 -72.38 -58.92 86.98
C PRO A 621 -71.68 -58.77 85.60
N LEU A 622 -72.39 -59.15 84.53
CA LEU A 622 -71.97 -58.98 83.12
C LEU A 622 -72.38 -57.60 82.56
N PRO A 623 -71.71 -57.07 81.51
CA PRO A 623 -72.09 -55.80 80.88
C PRO A 623 -73.39 -55.88 80.08
N HIS A 624 -74.18 -54.81 80.10
CA HIS A 624 -75.47 -54.71 79.38
C HIS A 624 -75.26 -54.55 77.86
N PRO A 625 -76.06 -55.20 76.99
CA PRO A 625 -75.84 -55.22 75.53
C PRO A 625 -75.80 -53.84 74.85
N THR A 626 -76.46 -52.83 75.44
CA THR A 626 -76.41 -51.44 74.97
C THR A 626 -74.99 -50.86 74.94
N VAL A 627 -74.11 -51.31 75.85
CA VAL A 627 -72.71 -50.88 75.93
C VAL A 627 -71.88 -51.55 74.84
N GLN A 628 -72.09 -52.85 74.60
CA GLN A 628 -71.42 -53.60 73.52
C GLN A 628 -71.74 -52.99 72.15
N ALA A 629 -73.02 -52.73 71.87
CA ALA A 629 -73.46 -52.03 70.67
C ALA A 629 -72.98 -50.55 70.59
N MET A 630 -72.42 -49.99 71.67
CA MET A 630 -71.77 -48.67 71.65
C MET A 630 -70.26 -48.79 71.39
N GLU A 631 -69.59 -49.80 71.95
CA GLU A 631 -68.20 -50.14 71.65
C GLU A 631 -68.01 -50.57 70.20
N GLU A 632 -68.88 -51.40 69.64
CA GLU A 632 -68.80 -51.81 68.22
C GLU A 632 -68.93 -50.60 67.29
N ARG A 633 -69.85 -49.68 67.60
CA ARG A 633 -69.95 -48.37 66.92
C ARG A 633 -68.77 -47.44 67.24
N ALA A 634 -67.93 -47.72 68.23
CA ALA A 634 -66.66 -47.03 68.43
C ALA A 634 -65.54 -47.67 67.58
N ARG A 635 -65.46 -49.01 67.50
CA ARG A 635 -64.54 -49.78 66.65
C ARG A 635 -64.75 -49.45 65.17
N LEU A 636 -65.98 -49.51 64.67
CA LEU A 636 -66.39 -49.12 63.30
C LEU A 636 -66.24 -47.62 62.98
N ARG A 637 -65.87 -46.78 63.97
CA ARG A 637 -65.44 -45.38 63.79
C ARG A 637 -63.94 -45.18 64.00
N ALA A 638 -63.23 -46.14 64.58
CA ALA A 638 -61.78 -46.18 64.67
C ALA A 638 -61.20 -46.82 63.40
N GLU A 639 -61.77 -47.92 62.93
CA GLU A 639 -61.44 -48.58 61.65
C GLU A 639 -61.61 -47.61 60.48
N ARG A 640 -62.79 -47.01 60.28
CA ARG A 640 -62.96 -45.94 59.27
C ARG A 640 -62.07 -44.71 59.42
N ARG A 641 -61.50 -44.46 60.61
CA ARG A 641 -60.48 -43.40 60.79
C ARG A 641 -59.08 -43.88 60.42
N LYS A 642 -58.73 -45.15 60.71
CA LYS A 642 -57.51 -45.79 60.21
C LYS A 642 -57.53 -45.93 58.69
N GLU A 643 -58.60 -46.48 58.11
CA GLU A 643 -58.81 -46.59 56.66
C GLU A 643 -58.64 -45.23 55.98
N MET A 644 -59.26 -44.16 56.50
CA MET A 644 -59.11 -42.81 55.96
C MET A 644 -57.73 -42.18 56.20
N GLU A 645 -57.00 -42.59 57.24
CA GLU A 645 -55.62 -42.17 57.49
C GLU A 645 -54.64 -42.92 56.59
N GLU A 646 -54.83 -44.23 56.41
CA GLU A 646 -54.07 -45.09 55.50
C GLU A 646 -54.29 -44.67 54.04
N LEU A 647 -55.53 -44.39 53.63
CA LEU A 647 -55.83 -43.82 52.31
C LEU A 647 -55.22 -42.40 52.14
N ARG A 648 -55.00 -41.66 53.23
CA ARG A 648 -54.34 -40.34 53.21
C ARG A 648 -52.81 -40.47 53.16
N ARG A 649 -52.23 -41.44 53.86
CA ARG A 649 -50.80 -41.81 53.79
C ARG A 649 -50.45 -42.35 52.41
N HIS A 650 -51.24 -43.29 51.88
CA HIS A 650 -51.12 -43.80 50.51
C HIS A 650 -51.16 -42.65 49.49
N LYS A 651 -52.12 -41.72 49.59
CA LYS A 651 -52.17 -40.51 48.74
C LYS A 651 -51.07 -39.47 48.97
N GLN A 652 -50.28 -39.60 50.04
CA GLN A 652 -49.05 -38.82 50.26
C GLN A 652 -47.84 -39.56 49.68
N GLU A 653 -47.76 -40.87 49.87
CA GLU A 653 -46.73 -41.77 49.33
C GLU A 653 -46.78 -41.85 47.80
N GLU A 654 -47.96 -42.00 47.19
CA GLU A 654 -48.19 -41.89 45.75
C GLU A 654 -47.74 -40.54 45.18
N LYS A 655 -48.00 -39.43 45.89
CA LYS A 655 -47.55 -38.10 45.46
C LYS A 655 -46.04 -37.96 45.57
N LEU A 656 -45.42 -38.51 46.62
CA LEU A 656 -43.96 -38.54 46.75
C LEU A 656 -43.32 -39.46 45.70
N ALA A 657 -43.97 -40.56 45.32
CA ALA A 657 -43.55 -41.43 44.23
C ALA A 657 -43.69 -40.75 42.86
N GLN A 658 -44.80 -40.06 42.60
CA GLN A 658 -45.00 -39.28 41.37
C GLN A 658 -43.98 -38.14 41.24
N MET A 659 -43.69 -37.41 42.32
CA MET A 659 -42.64 -36.38 42.32
C MET A 659 -41.26 -36.98 42.03
N LYS A 660 -40.90 -38.12 42.65
CA LYS A 660 -39.63 -38.80 42.40
C LYS A 660 -39.52 -39.37 40.98
N ALA A 661 -40.59 -39.95 40.45
CA ALA A 661 -40.60 -40.46 39.07
C ALA A 661 -40.45 -39.31 38.06
N ALA A 662 -41.14 -38.19 38.25
CA ALA A 662 -41.01 -37.01 37.40
C ALA A 662 -39.63 -36.31 37.53
N GLU A 663 -38.96 -36.44 38.68
CA GLU A 663 -37.59 -35.99 38.89
C GLU A 663 -36.58 -36.93 38.20
N GLU A 664 -36.77 -38.25 38.31
CA GLU A 664 -35.92 -39.24 37.63
C GLU A 664 -36.05 -39.17 36.10
N GLU A 665 -37.27 -39.02 35.56
CA GLU A 665 -37.50 -38.81 34.12
C GLU A 665 -36.82 -37.53 33.62
N ARG A 666 -36.81 -36.45 34.42
CA ARG A 666 -36.10 -35.22 34.09
C ARG A 666 -34.58 -35.41 34.07
N LEU A 667 -34.02 -36.13 35.04
CA LEU A 667 -32.59 -36.44 35.06
C LEU A 667 -32.18 -37.30 33.86
N ARG A 668 -32.96 -38.34 33.52
CA ARG A 668 -32.71 -39.15 32.31
C ARG A 668 -32.80 -38.31 31.03
N ALA A 669 -33.80 -37.42 30.92
CA ALA A 669 -33.93 -36.52 29.76
C ALA A 669 -32.74 -35.56 29.64
N GLU A 670 -32.25 -35.02 30.75
CA GLU A 670 -31.07 -34.14 30.79
C GLU A 670 -29.77 -34.92 30.43
N GLU A 671 -29.66 -36.18 30.82
CA GLU A 671 -28.56 -37.06 30.42
C GLU A 671 -28.61 -37.42 28.92
N GLU A 672 -29.79 -37.73 28.37
CA GLU A 672 -29.96 -37.95 26.93
C GLU A 672 -29.66 -36.68 26.12
N GLU A 673 -30.07 -35.49 26.61
CA GLU A 673 -29.78 -34.21 25.96
C GLU A 673 -28.27 -33.92 25.94
N LYS A 674 -27.57 -34.13 27.07
CA LYS A 674 -26.09 -34.05 27.14
C LYS A 674 -25.41 -35.04 26.18
N GLN A 675 -25.93 -36.25 26.05
CA GLN A 675 -25.41 -37.24 25.08
C GLN A 675 -25.62 -36.76 23.63
N ARG A 676 -26.84 -36.31 23.28
CA ARG A 676 -27.17 -35.75 21.96
C ARG A 676 -26.31 -34.54 21.61
N GLU A 677 -26.06 -33.63 22.56
CA GLU A 677 -25.11 -32.53 22.37
C GLU A 677 -23.70 -33.03 22.05
N VAL A 678 -23.20 -34.01 22.82
CA VAL A 678 -21.86 -34.58 22.62
C VAL A 678 -21.73 -35.28 21.27
N GLU A 679 -22.78 -35.94 20.78
CA GLU A 679 -22.81 -36.53 19.44
C GLU A 679 -22.86 -35.48 18.34
N ARG A 680 -23.69 -34.44 18.47
CA ARG A 680 -23.66 -33.29 17.55
C ARG A 680 -22.28 -32.65 17.48
N LYS A 681 -21.67 -32.37 18.63
CA LYS A 681 -20.30 -31.81 18.75
C LYS A 681 -19.21 -32.76 18.19
N LYS A 682 -19.45 -34.07 18.09
CA LYS A 682 -18.58 -35.04 17.39
C LYS A 682 -18.79 -35.02 15.88
N GLU A 683 -20.03 -34.97 15.40
CA GLU A 683 -20.32 -34.98 13.96
C GLU A 683 -20.04 -33.63 13.30
N GLU A 684 -20.31 -32.52 13.96
CA GLU A 684 -19.90 -31.17 13.53
C GLU A 684 -18.36 -31.12 13.35
N LYS A 685 -17.58 -31.71 14.26
CA LYS A 685 -16.11 -31.86 14.12
C LYS A 685 -15.69 -32.80 12.98
N ARG A 686 -16.47 -33.82 12.63
CA ARG A 686 -16.22 -34.65 11.43
C ARG A 686 -16.52 -33.88 10.14
N GLN A 687 -17.57 -33.06 10.13
CA GLN A 687 -17.93 -32.22 8.99
C GLN A 687 -16.91 -31.08 8.80
N GLN A 688 -16.43 -30.45 9.87
CA GLN A 688 -15.29 -29.51 9.84
C GLN A 688 -14.07 -30.17 9.20
N LYS A 689 -13.62 -31.32 9.70
CA LYS A 689 -12.47 -32.06 9.12
C LYS A 689 -12.66 -32.44 7.66
N LYS A 690 -13.89 -32.80 7.22
CA LYS A 690 -14.19 -33.04 5.81
C LYS A 690 -14.03 -31.77 4.97
N ARG A 691 -14.56 -30.64 5.43
CA ARG A 691 -14.43 -29.33 4.76
C ARG A 691 -12.99 -28.81 4.75
N GLU A 692 -12.23 -29.02 5.82
CA GLU A 692 -10.79 -28.70 5.90
C GLU A 692 -9.99 -29.51 4.88
N LEU A 693 -10.19 -30.83 4.82
CA LEU A 693 -9.55 -31.71 3.82
C LEU A 693 -9.98 -31.37 2.37
N GLU A 694 -11.20 -30.87 2.17
CA GLU A 694 -11.65 -30.40 0.86
C GLU A 694 -11.01 -29.06 0.47
N LYS A 695 -10.94 -28.08 1.40
CA LYS A 695 -10.19 -26.83 1.19
C LYS A 695 -8.71 -27.11 0.91
N GLN A 696 -8.07 -28.04 1.64
CA GLN A 696 -6.69 -28.44 1.38
C GLN A 696 -6.50 -28.99 -0.04
N LYS A 697 -7.41 -29.87 -0.51
CA LYS A 697 -7.35 -30.41 -1.89
C LYS A 697 -7.56 -29.37 -2.98
N ARG A 698 -8.39 -28.36 -2.73
CA ARG A 698 -8.58 -27.20 -3.65
C ARG A 698 -7.26 -26.43 -3.77
N VAL A 699 -6.70 -26.01 -2.63
CA VAL A 699 -5.40 -25.30 -2.56
C VAL A 699 -4.25 -26.12 -3.14
N GLU A 700 -4.19 -27.43 -2.91
CA GLU A 700 -3.20 -28.32 -3.55
C GLU A 700 -3.35 -28.34 -5.08
N HIS A 701 -4.59 -28.32 -5.60
CA HIS A 701 -4.87 -28.31 -7.02
C HIS A 701 -4.57 -26.95 -7.67
N GLU A 702 -4.96 -25.83 -7.06
CA GLU A 702 -4.61 -24.47 -7.47
C GLU A 702 -3.08 -24.26 -7.45
N GLN A 703 -2.40 -24.78 -6.42
CA GLN A 703 -0.95 -24.83 -6.38
C GLN A 703 -0.35 -25.69 -7.51
N GLU A 704 -0.97 -26.80 -7.92
CA GLU A 704 -0.47 -27.59 -9.04
C GLU A 704 -0.71 -26.88 -10.38
N GLN A 705 -1.87 -26.25 -10.57
CA GLN A 705 -2.17 -25.45 -11.75
C GLN A 705 -1.21 -24.27 -11.89
N SER A 706 -0.94 -23.52 -10.82
CA SER A 706 0.03 -22.42 -10.83
C SER A 706 1.48 -22.89 -11.03
N LYS A 707 1.88 -24.06 -10.47
CA LYS A 707 3.17 -24.71 -10.80
C LYS A 707 3.27 -25.08 -12.28
N ARG A 708 2.21 -25.62 -12.89
CA ARG A 708 2.16 -25.92 -14.34
C ARG A 708 2.18 -24.65 -15.20
N ALA A 709 1.43 -23.61 -14.82
CA ALA A 709 1.38 -22.32 -15.53
C ALA A 709 2.72 -21.57 -15.48
N THR A 710 3.39 -21.54 -14.32
CA THR A 710 4.73 -20.94 -14.19
C THR A 710 5.79 -21.71 -14.96
N GLN A 711 5.75 -23.05 -14.97
CA GLN A 711 6.62 -23.87 -15.84
C GLN A 711 6.38 -23.60 -17.33
N HIS A 712 5.12 -23.49 -17.77
CA HIS A 712 4.78 -23.14 -19.16
C HIS A 712 5.27 -21.72 -19.52
N TYR A 713 5.09 -20.75 -18.63
CA TYR A 713 5.61 -19.39 -18.82
C TYR A 713 7.15 -19.36 -18.91
N LEU A 714 7.86 -20.05 -18.00
CA LEU A 714 9.33 -20.10 -17.99
C LEU A 714 9.90 -20.79 -19.24
N THR A 715 9.31 -21.90 -19.67
CA THR A 715 9.72 -22.60 -20.90
C THR A 715 9.43 -21.77 -22.15
N THR A 716 8.26 -21.14 -22.25
CA THR A 716 7.92 -20.19 -23.33
C THR A 716 8.90 -19.01 -23.36
N LEU A 717 9.23 -18.43 -22.20
CA LEU A 717 10.19 -17.33 -22.08
C LEU A 717 11.60 -17.77 -22.55
N LEU A 718 12.07 -18.94 -22.09
CA LEU A 718 13.35 -19.51 -22.50
C LEU A 718 13.41 -19.77 -24.01
N LEU A 719 12.37 -20.37 -24.60
CA LEU A 719 12.31 -20.68 -26.02
C LEU A 719 12.26 -19.41 -26.89
N HIS A 720 11.33 -18.49 -26.61
CA HIS A 720 11.06 -17.35 -27.50
C HIS A 720 11.91 -16.11 -27.21
N ARG A 721 12.33 -15.86 -25.96
CA ARG A 721 13.15 -14.69 -25.61
C ARG A 721 14.62 -15.02 -25.35
N GLY A 722 14.96 -16.28 -25.04
CA GLY A 722 16.34 -16.75 -24.87
C GLY A 722 16.90 -17.45 -26.11
N LEU A 723 16.49 -18.71 -26.30
CA LEU A 723 17.08 -19.64 -27.26
C LEU A 723 16.83 -19.25 -28.72
N THR A 724 15.65 -18.73 -29.07
CA THR A 724 15.36 -18.33 -30.47
C THR A 724 16.20 -17.11 -30.91
N PRO A 725 16.29 -16.01 -30.14
CA PRO A 725 17.24 -14.92 -30.44
C PRO A 725 18.71 -15.38 -30.44
N TRP A 726 19.09 -16.28 -29.53
CA TRP A 726 20.46 -16.81 -29.49
C TRP A 726 20.80 -17.65 -30.73
N ARG A 727 19.89 -18.54 -31.16
CA ARG A 727 20.03 -19.33 -32.39
C ARG A 727 20.20 -18.42 -33.61
N ARG A 728 19.34 -17.40 -33.77
CA ARG A 728 19.44 -16.40 -34.83
C ARG A 728 20.78 -15.65 -34.80
N LEU A 729 21.34 -15.38 -33.62
CA LEU A 729 22.63 -14.72 -33.47
C LEU A 729 23.80 -15.66 -33.84
N LEU A 730 23.71 -16.96 -33.56
CA LEU A 730 24.67 -17.97 -34.03
C LEU A 730 24.60 -18.16 -35.55
N GLU A 731 23.40 -18.28 -36.12
CA GLU A 731 23.16 -18.33 -37.58
C GLU A 731 23.75 -17.10 -38.28
N GLN A 732 23.48 -15.90 -37.75
CA GLN A 732 24.12 -14.66 -38.22
C GLN A 732 25.64 -14.67 -38.05
N SER A 733 26.18 -15.27 -36.99
CA SER A 733 27.63 -15.39 -36.80
C SER A 733 28.25 -16.30 -37.86
N HIS A 734 27.66 -17.45 -38.15
CA HIS A 734 28.13 -18.38 -39.18
C HIS A 734 28.02 -17.80 -40.60
N ALA A 735 26.90 -17.13 -40.93
CA ALA A 735 26.76 -16.42 -42.20
C ALA A 735 27.78 -15.28 -42.35
N ASN A 736 28.16 -14.62 -41.25
CA ASN A 736 29.19 -13.57 -41.29
C ASN A 736 30.62 -14.14 -41.35
N THR A 737 30.92 -15.32 -40.81
CA THR A 737 32.22 -15.97 -41.02
C THR A 737 32.36 -16.46 -42.46
N GLN A 738 31.33 -17.09 -43.03
CA GLN A 738 31.30 -17.49 -44.45
C GLN A 738 31.56 -16.28 -45.36
N ARG A 739 30.78 -15.18 -45.21
CA ARG A 739 31.00 -13.94 -45.98
C ARG A 739 32.40 -13.35 -45.83
N ALA A 740 33.05 -13.52 -44.67
CA ALA A 740 34.42 -13.05 -44.46
C ALA A 740 35.45 -13.95 -45.17
N GLU A 741 35.20 -15.25 -45.24
CA GLU A 741 36.00 -16.24 -45.99
C GLU A 741 35.81 -16.08 -47.50
N ASP A 742 34.58 -15.88 -47.98
CA ASP A 742 34.25 -15.54 -49.37
C ASP A 742 34.95 -14.24 -49.80
N HIS A 743 34.84 -13.18 -48.99
CA HIS A 743 35.50 -11.91 -49.26
C HIS A 743 37.03 -12.06 -49.25
N TYR A 744 37.60 -12.86 -48.33
CA TYR A 744 39.04 -13.10 -48.26
C TYR A 744 39.55 -13.89 -49.47
N THR A 745 38.87 -14.98 -49.84
CA THR A 745 39.23 -15.82 -51.00
C THR A 745 39.09 -15.05 -52.31
N HIS A 746 38.00 -14.32 -52.53
CA HIS A 746 37.84 -13.45 -53.71
C HIS A 746 38.90 -12.34 -53.75
N THR A 747 39.23 -11.71 -52.62
CA THR A 747 40.30 -10.69 -52.55
C THR A 747 41.67 -11.29 -52.88
N LEU A 748 41.95 -12.51 -52.40
CA LEU A 748 43.18 -13.24 -52.69
C LEU A 748 43.27 -13.65 -54.17
N GLN A 749 42.22 -14.26 -54.71
CA GLN A 749 42.10 -14.61 -56.14
C GLN A 749 42.32 -13.38 -57.03
N ARG A 750 41.59 -12.29 -56.79
CA ARG A 750 41.76 -11.02 -57.52
C ARG A 750 43.20 -10.52 -57.44
N ARG A 751 43.84 -10.56 -56.27
CA ARG A 751 45.25 -10.13 -56.11
C ARG A 751 46.21 -11.02 -56.91
N CYS A 752 46.05 -12.33 -56.85
CA CYS A 752 46.85 -13.29 -57.60
C CYS A 752 46.66 -13.11 -59.12
N LEU A 753 45.42 -13.00 -59.60
CA LEU A 753 45.09 -12.76 -61.00
C LEU A 753 45.61 -11.41 -61.50
N CYS A 754 45.55 -10.34 -60.69
CA CYS A 754 46.15 -9.05 -61.06
C CYS A 754 47.67 -9.12 -61.20
N VAL A 755 48.37 -9.86 -60.32
CA VAL A 755 49.83 -10.06 -60.41
C VAL A 755 50.17 -10.92 -61.63
N TRP A 756 49.49 -12.06 -61.81
CA TRP A 756 49.69 -12.93 -62.97
C TRP A 756 49.45 -12.19 -64.30
N ARG A 757 48.31 -11.48 -64.42
CA ARG A 757 48.00 -10.64 -65.59
C ARG A 757 49.13 -9.64 -65.86
N ARG A 758 49.66 -8.96 -64.84
CA ARG A 758 50.76 -8.01 -65.01
C ARG A 758 52.02 -8.71 -65.54
N CYS A 759 52.41 -9.84 -64.97
CA CYS A 759 53.59 -10.58 -65.43
C CYS A 759 53.43 -11.19 -66.83
N VAL A 760 52.22 -11.55 -67.25
CA VAL A 760 51.93 -11.93 -68.64
C VAL A 760 52.11 -10.73 -69.59
N PHE A 761 51.62 -9.53 -69.23
CA PHE A 761 51.86 -8.31 -70.02
C PHE A 761 53.34 -7.89 -70.03
N GLU A 762 54.06 -8.02 -68.92
CA GLU A 762 55.51 -7.76 -68.83
C GLU A 762 56.28 -8.67 -69.82
N VAL A 763 56.07 -9.99 -69.76
CA VAL A 763 56.71 -10.96 -70.66
C VAL A 763 56.26 -10.81 -72.13
N GLN A 764 55.01 -10.41 -72.38
CA GLN A 764 54.54 -10.13 -73.74
C GLN A 764 55.22 -8.87 -74.31
N ALA A 765 55.31 -7.79 -73.54
CA ALA A 765 55.99 -6.56 -73.95
C ALA A 765 57.49 -6.77 -74.20
N GLU A 766 58.17 -7.61 -73.39
CA GLU A 766 59.56 -8.02 -73.63
C GLU A 766 59.74 -8.77 -74.96
N ARG A 767 58.79 -9.66 -75.30
CA ARG A 767 58.79 -10.40 -76.57
C ARG A 767 58.50 -9.48 -77.77
N GLU A 768 57.54 -8.58 -77.63
CA GLU A 768 57.20 -7.58 -78.66
C GLU A 768 58.36 -6.61 -78.91
N ALA A 769 58.99 -6.10 -77.84
CA ALA A 769 60.20 -5.28 -77.95
C ALA A 769 61.36 -6.04 -78.63
N SER A 770 61.57 -7.32 -78.27
CA SER A 770 62.58 -8.17 -78.88
C SER A 770 62.30 -8.43 -80.37
N ALA A 771 61.03 -8.64 -80.74
CA ALA A 771 60.60 -8.79 -82.13
C ALA A 771 60.80 -7.49 -82.93
N CYS A 772 60.47 -6.33 -82.35
CA CYS A 772 60.71 -5.02 -82.94
C CYS A 772 62.21 -4.75 -83.18
N LEU A 773 63.07 -5.05 -82.21
CA LEU A 773 64.54 -4.94 -82.36
C LEU A 773 65.08 -5.88 -83.45
N MET A 774 64.58 -7.10 -83.53
CA MET A 774 64.95 -8.05 -84.60
C MET A 774 64.44 -7.59 -85.97
N TYR A 775 63.23 -7.04 -86.06
CA TYR A 775 62.68 -6.46 -87.29
C TYR A 775 63.50 -5.25 -87.75
N GLN A 776 63.84 -4.32 -86.85
CA GLN A 776 64.74 -3.20 -87.13
C GLN A 776 66.11 -3.67 -87.63
N ARG A 777 66.68 -4.71 -87.00
CA ARG A 777 67.96 -5.31 -87.43
C ARG A 777 67.86 -5.93 -88.83
N ILE A 778 66.76 -6.61 -89.14
CA ILE A 778 66.49 -7.16 -90.49
C ILE A 778 66.30 -6.03 -91.52
N LEU A 779 65.61 -4.95 -91.15
CA LEU A 779 65.40 -3.78 -92.00
C LEU A 779 66.75 -3.11 -92.33
N LEU A 780 67.59 -2.86 -91.33
CA LEU A 780 68.94 -2.31 -91.49
C LEU A 780 69.84 -3.24 -92.32
N GLN A 781 69.74 -4.56 -92.15
CA GLN A 781 70.44 -5.51 -93.02
C GLN A 781 69.93 -5.50 -94.47
N ARG A 782 68.64 -5.20 -94.69
CA ARG A 782 68.07 -5.06 -96.04
C ARG A 782 68.53 -3.76 -96.70
N THR A 783 68.47 -2.62 -96.00
CA THR A 783 68.93 -1.33 -96.55
C THR A 783 70.44 -1.30 -96.78
N LEU A 784 71.26 -1.89 -95.90
CA LEU A 784 72.70 -2.04 -96.16
C LEU A 784 73.01 -2.97 -97.34
N LYS A 785 72.14 -3.95 -97.62
CA LYS A 785 72.25 -4.84 -98.79
C LYS A 785 71.72 -4.21 -100.09
N SER A 786 70.73 -3.32 -100.02
CA SER A 786 70.28 -2.54 -101.18
C SER A 786 71.30 -1.47 -101.50
N TRP A 787 71.72 -0.66 -100.53
CA TRP A 787 72.78 0.34 -100.69
C TRP A 787 74.09 -0.27 -101.22
N ARG A 788 74.55 -1.41 -100.67
CA ARG A 788 75.74 -2.08 -101.24
C ARG A 788 75.52 -2.53 -102.68
N ARG A 789 74.31 -2.97 -103.06
CA ARG A 789 73.99 -3.35 -104.44
C ARG A 789 73.96 -2.13 -105.36
N GLU A 790 73.32 -1.06 -104.91
CA GLU A 790 73.22 0.23 -105.61
C GLU A 790 74.61 0.82 -105.82
N SER A 791 75.44 0.93 -104.78
CA SER A 791 76.83 1.41 -104.93
C SER A 791 77.72 0.45 -105.72
N CYS A 792 77.49 -0.87 -105.70
CA CYS A 792 78.16 -1.78 -106.63
C CYS A 792 77.70 -1.57 -108.08
N GLN A 793 76.42 -1.25 -108.31
CA GLN A 793 75.88 -0.92 -109.63
C GLN A 793 76.39 0.45 -110.11
N GLU A 794 76.47 1.46 -109.24
CA GLU A 794 77.09 2.75 -109.54
C GLU A 794 78.57 2.56 -109.90
N VAL A 795 79.35 1.79 -109.12
CA VAL A 795 80.76 1.51 -109.46
C VAL A 795 80.88 0.75 -110.79
N PHE A 796 79.98 -0.20 -111.08
CA PHE A 796 79.96 -0.89 -112.38
C PHE A 796 79.64 0.08 -113.52
N LEU A 797 78.63 0.94 -113.35
CA LEU A 797 78.26 1.99 -114.30
C LEU A 797 79.34 3.07 -114.43
N TRP A 798 80.15 3.33 -113.40
CA TRP A 798 81.27 4.27 -113.44
C TRP A 798 82.48 3.67 -114.16
N LEU A 799 82.70 2.36 -114.05
CA LEU A 799 83.68 1.61 -114.84
C LEU A 799 83.23 1.51 -116.32
N ASP A 800 81.97 1.19 -116.59
CA ASP A 800 81.40 1.21 -117.94
C ASP A 800 81.38 2.62 -118.54
N ALA A 801 81.11 3.67 -117.75
CA ALA A 801 81.20 5.06 -118.18
C ALA A 801 82.64 5.52 -118.41
N SER A 802 83.62 5.00 -117.66
CA SER A 802 85.05 5.23 -117.92
C SER A 802 85.49 4.54 -119.22
N SER A 803 85.05 3.29 -119.45
CA SER A 803 85.28 2.53 -120.67
C SER A 803 84.62 3.19 -121.90
N CYS A 804 83.36 3.60 -121.78
CA CYS A 804 82.63 4.37 -122.80
C CYS A 804 83.17 5.79 -122.98
N GLY A 805 83.79 6.37 -121.95
CA GLY A 805 84.43 7.69 -121.97
C GLY A 805 85.68 7.69 -122.83
N ALA A 806 86.50 6.63 -122.73
CA ALA A 806 87.62 6.41 -123.65
C ALA A 806 87.15 6.27 -125.11
N ALA A 807 85.96 5.71 -125.34
CA ALA A 807 85.38 5.53 -126.68
C ALA A 807 84.61 6.75 -127.25
N ARG A 808 84.50 7.86 -126.51
CA ARG A 808 83.77 9.08 -126.97
C ARG A 808 84.58 10.39 -126.86
N GLY A 809 85.91 10.28 -126.94
CA GLY A 809 86.82 11.44 -127.00
C GLY A 809 86.81 12.24 -128.31
N GLU A 810 86.25 11.71 -129.41
CA GLU A 810 86.43 12.27 -130.77
C GLU A 810 85.12 12.61 -131.54
N ARG A 811 84.29 13.50 -130.98
CA ARG A 811 83.48 14.45 -131.79
C ARG A 811 82.81 15.56 -130.95
N ALA A 812 83.07 16.82 -131.33
CA ALA A 812 82.36 18.09 -131.03
C ALA A 812 81.80 18.33 -129.61
N ARG A 813 82.02 19.46 -128.91
CA ARG A 813 82.59 20.78 -129.26
C ARG A 813 82.01 21.47 -130.51
N GLY A 814 80.88 22.16 -130.32
CA GLY A 814 80.34 23.20 -131.22
C GLY A 814 78.96 23.69 -130.75
N ALA A 815 78.75 25.03 -130.65
CA ALA A 815 77.53 25.72 -130.19
C ALA A 815 77.10 25.40 -128.72
N GLN A 816 76.93 26.31 -127.74
CA GLN A 816 76.85 27.79 -127.67
C GLN A 816 75.67 28.41 -128.46
N ARG A 817 74.85 29.33 -127.91
CA ARG A 817 74.98 30.17 -126.69
C ARG A 817 73.60 30.73 -126.23
N ALA A 818 73.62 31.39 -125.06
CA ALA A 818 72.70 32.46 -124.56
C ALA A 818 71.50 32.12 -123.65
N ALA A 819 71.45 32.85 -122.52
CA ALA A 819 70.32 33.26 -121.65
C ALA A 819 69.39 32.16 -121.03
N GLN A 820 68.90 32.21 -119.78
CA GLN A 820 68.27 33.28 -118.98
C GLN A 820 66.97 33.81 -119.64
N THR A 821 65.78 33.82 -119.02
CA THR A 821 65.42 33.65 -117.60
C THR A 821 63.94 33.24 -117.42
N GLU A 822 63.52 32.99 -116.17
CA GLU A 822 62.13 33.06 -115.63
C GLU A 822 61.06 31.96 -115.88
N SER A 823 60.19 31.84 -114.85
CA SER A 823 58.82 31.27 -114.81
C SER A 823 58.56 29.77 -115.08
N SER A 824 57.56 29.11 -114.47
CA SER A 824 56.87 29.32 -113.16
C SER A 824 55.93 28.14 -112.82
N ARG A 825 55.73 27.88 -111.52
CA ARG A 825 54.51 27.31 -110.87
C ARG A 825 54.10 25.82 -111.01
N ASP A 826 53.28 25.47 -110.01
CA ASP A 826 52.26 24.41 -109.92
C ASP A 826 52.68 22.92 -109.84
N SER A 827 52.07 22.07 -108.98
CA SER A 827 51.13 22.29 -107.85
C SER A 827 51.01 21.02 -106.97
N ALA A 828 50.24 21.09 -105.86
CA ALA A 828 49.58 19.96 -105.14
C ALA A 828 50.45 18.86 -104.47
N ARG A 829 50.20 18.34 -103.26
CA ARG A 829 49.05 18.33 -102.31
C ARG A 829 49.52 17.95 -100.88
N LEU A 830 48.75 18.32 -99.84
CA LEU A 830 48.86 17.80 -98.46
C LEU A 830 47.48 17.56 -97.83
N PRO A 831 47.24 16.41 -97.16
CA PRO A 831 46.22 16.22 -96.11
C PRO A 831 46.90 16.06 -94.72
N LEU A 832 46.54 16.77 -93.63
CA LEU A 832 45.27 16.87 -92.88
C LEU A 832 45.06 15.80 -91.78
N PHE A 833 45.51 16.12 -90.54
CA PHE A 833 44.92 15.74 -89.21
C PHE A 833 44.76 14.24 -88.83
N PRO A 834 44.39 13.91 -87.55
CA PRO A 834 44.26 14.73 -86.33
C PRO A 834 45.10 14.27 -85.11
N TYR A 835 45.14 15.11 -84.07
CA TYR A 835 45.57 14.73 -82.70
C TYR A 835 44.46 14.01 -81.93
N GLY A 836 44.82 13.13 -80.99
CA GLY A 836 43.91 12.53 -80.01
C GLY A 836 44.48 12.56 -78.59
N LEU A 837 43.74 13.16 -77.65
CA LEU A 837 44.08 13.24 -76.23
C LEU A 837 43.47 12.05 -75.43
N PRO A 838 44.22 11.42 -74.51
CA PRO A 838 43.63 10.63 -73.44
C PRO A 838 43.34 11.51 -72.21
N VAL A 839 42.11 11.46 -71.71
CA VAL A 839 41.67 12.19 -70.50
C VAL A 839 42.27 11.55 -69.24
N ALA A 840 42.82 12.37 -68.35
CA ALA A 840 43.19 11.94 -67.00
C ALA A 840 42.00 12.12 -66.04
N LEU A 841 41.47 11.01 -65.52
CA LEU A 841 40.53 10.98 -64.39
C LEU A 841 41.27 10.66 -63.10
N LYS A 842 40.92 11.33 -62.01
CA LYS A 842 41.40 11.06 -60.64
C LYS A 842 40.41 11.55 -59.59
#